data_AF-A0AAV2A5E9-F1
#
_entry.id   AF-A0AAV2A5E9-F1
#
_cell.length_a   1.000
_cell.length_b   1.000
_cell.length_c   1.000
_cell.angle_alpha   90.00
_cell.angle_beta   90.00
_cell.angle_gamma   90.00
#
_symmetry.space_group_name_H-M   'P 1'
#
loop_
_entity.id
_entity.type
_entity.pdbx_description
1 polymer ?
#
loop_
_entity_poly.entity_id
_entity_poly.type
_entity_poly.pdbx_seq_one_letter_code
_entity_poly.pdbx_strand_id
1 'polypeptide(L)'
;MDYWNNVIPLEDKALVKVTQSLCQDRSFKEAILGFACVYPQNEAYYMTDEEREEIRHYFYSSTAESYSAFIRARYIRYERCLHQWETVMEEYIQRILKKELPEYFQDEAKEWISRHIFEYLSYCRRLEVLTGLSRYFFVDFVTNEDWNTEGRLDEKGLAERLIADERLTVLQRYRIACTYCLTSSRRRLWRLLTSEERRSLNQSEDPLLTFEYNRSVLFWSYYKKGGKHYKVSGEANAWMGAAEIAVYDGNIFALRETWKNLQPCRQGAEASDMVFRCFNQWKICKASDWKRKLLALDCYSSPWSFSDFCLPTHYARMISFLFKNMDEDELEVFFEELLVKRKDWDALIYFMDWPNLDYFLPTIKLLQSSVPDEALKMVYLEGLLTLASKLQTQQELTRYPNKIKLYGLYDYRSVLRKLWDETPKEYKRCAFKNMMEPNISKDYKFLMMLLLKIPFLEQDEQLFIRIFRDATVREKKEFLMSHQWKKIYVTLVLRENWSLLDWLTKQSFDEDGNAVFRRWYITSSFGRWFCFDLLLKNKESILNDLISWSLKSEDERRFKRNLIHEIPHIDQCLSLISEGNFFEVERIMNFCLESFEVQDFKKKLANEDSFYSLILNHEWEILDRYVAWCFETEENIADFKKNYFSADGVDIFFHFVFHGYLYDIEKFYLWFDLSPEEIEKLKEDTVFSFQSIEYIMGLLYSMEPLPIILLLWSLQNEEMILNLKSKLESHLLNDSNETEIAEYTLQNLVDLLLTLKGMNSKDCNTLDQVIRPAPAGCYAT
;
A
#
# COMPACT_ATOMS: atom_id res chain seq x y z
N MET A 1 -13.04 8.58 16.92
CA MET A 1 -11.68 8.04 16.73
C MET A 1 -11.55 7.24 15.44
N ASP A 2 -12.61 6.56 14.98
CA ASP A 2 -12.57 5.73 13.77
C ASP A 2 -12.38 6.50 12.45
N TYR A 3 -12.81 7.76 12.38
CA TYR A 3 -12.52 8.64 11.24
C TYR A 3 -11.01 8.86 11.04
N TRP A 4 -10.24 8.97 12.13
CA TRP A 4 -8.81 9.29 12.08
C TRP A 4 -7.91 8.07 11.92
N ASN A 5 -8.41 6.88 12.24
CA ASN A 5 -7.75 5.61 11.90
C ASN A 5 -7.61 5.42 10.38
N ASN A 6 -8.33 6.17 9.54
CA ASN A 6 -8.26 6.03 8.09
C ASN A 6 -7.45 7.13 7.39
N VAL A 7 -7.08 8.21 8.10
CA VAL A 7 -6.42 9.39 7.51
C VAL A 7 -4.91 9.44 7.81
N ILE A 8 -4.45 8.81 8.90
CA ILE A 8 -3.03 8.82 9.31
C ILE A 8 -2.26 7.65 8.64
N PRO A 9 -1.10 7.89 8.00
CA PRO A 9 -0.25 6.85 7.43
C PRO A 9 0.13 5.76 8.44
N LEU A 10 0.27 4.51 7.99
CA LEU A 10 0.51 3.33 8.85
C LEU A 10 1.76 3.46 9.74
N GLU A 11 2.78 4.17 9.27
CA GLU A 11 4.06 4.38 9.97
C GLU A 11 3.92 5.31 11.19
N ASP A 12 3.02 6.30 11.12
CA ASP A 12 2.73 7.22 12.22
C ASP A 12 1.82 6.56 13.28
N LYS A 13 1.02 5.56 12.90
CA LYS A 13 0.26 4.72 13.87
C LYS A 13 1.17 3.85 14.73
N ALA A 14 2.28 3.38 14.17
CA ALA A 14 3.30 2.65 14.92
C ALA A 14 4.01 3.57 15.90
N LEU A 15 4.35 4.79 15.49
CA LEU A 15 4.93 5.82 16.36
C LEU A 15 3.97 6.22 17.48
N VAL A 16 2.67 6.37 17.20
CA VAL A 16 1.63 6.64 18.22
C VAL A 16 1.52 5.47 19.22
N LYS A 17 1.55 4.22 18.76
CA LYS A 17 1.55 3.04 19.66
C LYS A 17 2.81 2.93 20.53
N VAL A 18 3.99 3.19 19.95
CA VAL A 18 5.27 3.20 20.67
C VAL A 18 5.33 4.37 21.67
N THR A 19 4.81 5.53 21.30
CA THR A 19 4.74 6.70 22.20
C THR A 19 3.74 6.46 23.33
N GLN A 20 2.61 5.80 23.06
CA GLN A 20 1.64 5.38 24.09
C GLN A 20 2.26 4.39 25.10
N SER A 21 3.13 3.47 24.66
CA SER A 21 3.83 2.56 25.57
C SER A 21 4.94 3.26 26.37
N LEU A 22 5.66 4.20 25.75
CA LEU A 22 6.71 4.99 26.41
C LEU A 22 6.16 6.04 27.39
N CYS A 23 4.95 6.56 27.17
CA CYS A 23 4.28 7.49 28.08
C CYS A 23 3.83 6.86 29.42
N GLN A 24 3.96 5.54 29.59
CA GLN A 24 3.80 4.90 30.90
C GLN A 24 5.07 5.01 31.77
N ASP A 25 6.22 5.35 31.19
CA ASP A 25 7.47 5.55 31.90
C ASP A 25 7.55 6.96 32.51
N ARG A 26 7.74 7.01 33.83
CA ARG A 26 7.83 8.26 34.61
C ARG A 26 9.06 9.10 34.25
N SER A 27 10.18 8.46 33.91
CA SER A 27 11.43 9.14 33.54
C SER A 27 11.32 9.81 32.16
N PHE A 28 10.59 9.17 31.25
CA PHE A 28 10.27 9.73 29.93
C PHE A 28 9.27 10.90 30.02
N LYS A 29 8.28 10.82 30.93
CA LYS A 29 7.37 11.94 31.24
C LYS A 29 8.11 13.17 31.76
N GLU A 30 9.06 13.00 32.67
CA GLU A 30 9.86 14.10 33.22
C GLU A 30 10.83 14.69 32.17
N ALA A 31 11.40 13.86 31.29
CA ALA A 31 12.22 14.32 30.17
C ALA A 31 11.43 15.12 29.12
N ILE A 32 10.20 14.69 28.77
CA ILE A 32 9.32 15.42 27.85
C ILE A 32 8.77 16.70 28.48
N LEU A 33 8.42 16.72 29.76
CA LEU A 33 8.03 17.95 30.47
C LEU A 33 9.20 18.95 30.54
N GLY A 34 10.43 18.47 30.74
CA GLY A 34 11.64 19.28 30.63
C GLY A 34 11.85 19.84 29.22
N PHE A 35 11.61 19.03 28.18
CA PHE A 35 11.72 19.44 26.78
C PHE A 35 10.63 20.46 26.38
N ALA A 36 9.39 20.26 26.83
CA ALA A 36 8.23 21.09 26.52
C ALA A 36 8.21 22.44 27.25
N CYS A 37 8.89 22.57 28.40
CA CYS A 37 9.01 23.84 29.12
C CYS A 37 10.13 24.75 28.58
N VAL A 38 11.13 24.20 27.89
CA VAL A 38 12.29 24.94 27.37
C VAL A 38 12.08 25.43 25.92
N TYR A 39 11.19 24.79 25.15
CA TYR A 39 11.00 25.08 23.72
C TYR A 39 10.03 26.23 23.33
N PRO A 40 8.98 26.63 24.10
CA PRO A 40 7.94 27.52 23.58
C PRO A 40 8.32 29.01 23.61
N GLN A 41 9.47 29.40 24.18
CA GLN A 41 9.82 30.82 24.32
C GLN A 41 10.12 31.52 22.99
N ASN A 42 10.48 30.79 21.93
CA ASN A 42 10.77 31.38 20.61
C ASN A 42 9.59 31.27 19.61
N GLU A 43 8.58 30.41 19.85
CA GLU A 43 7.47 30.18 18.90
C GLU A 43 6.18 30.96 19.23
N ALA A 44 6.07 31.53 20.43
CA ALA A 44 4.88 32.28 20.87
C ALA A 44 4.60 33.57 20.07
N TYR A 45 5.52 34.03 19.23
CA TYR A 45 5.39 35.29 18.49
C TYR A 45 4.47 35.20 17.26
N TYR A 46 4.19 33.99 16.75
CA TYR A 46 3.48 33.78 15.49
C TYR A 46 2.17 32.99 15.61
N MET A 47 1.77 32.62 16.82
CA MET A 47 0.49 31.94 17.05
C MET A 47 -0.65 32.96 17.18
N THR A 48 -1.80 32.66 16.58
CA THR A 48 -3.04 33.39 16.87
C THR A 48 -3.43 33.18 18.34
N ASP A 49 -4.19 34.12 18.91
CA ASP A 49 -4.61 34.02 20.31
C ASP A 49 -5.48 32.77 20.56
N GLU A 50 -6.23 32.34 19.55
CA GLU A 50 -7.06 31.13 19.57
C GLU A 50 -6.21 29.84 19.65
N GLU A 51 -5.12 29.75 18.87
CA GLU A 51 -4.17 28.63 18.92
C GLU A 51 -3.40 28.59 20.26
N ARG A 52 -3.08 29.75 20.83
CA ARG A 52 -2.43 29.82 22.15
C ARG A 52 -3.37 29.33 23.25
N GLU A 53 -4.67 29.61 23.12
CA GLU A 53 -5.65 29.24 24.13
C GLU A 53 -6.07 27.77 24.02
N GLU A 54 -6.14 27.23 22.79
CA GLU A 54 -6.36 25.80 22.54
C GLU A 54 -5.17 24.97 23.06
N ILE A 55 -3.93 25.38 22.79
CA ILE A 55 -2.72 24.72 23.31
C ILE A 55 -2.66 24.81 24.84
N ARG A 56 -2.98 25.97 25.44
CA ARG A 56 -3.06 26.11 26.91
C ARG A 56 -4.10 25.18 27.50
N HIS A 57 -5.28 25.11 26.91
CA HIS A 57 -6.36 24.24 27.40
C HIS A 57 -5.94 22.76 27.40
N TYR A 58 -5.19 22.31 26.38
CA TYR A 58 -4.72 20.93 26.25
C TYR A 58 -3.44 20.60 27.04
N PHE A 59 -2.63 21.60 27.43
CA PHE A 59 -1.45 21.36 28.29
C PHE A 59 -1.82 20.99 29.74
N TYR A 60 -3.06 21.28 30.17
CA TYR A 60 -3.57 20.90 31.48
C TYR A 60 -4.32 19.55 31.50
N SER A 61 -4.59 18.94 30.35
CA SER A 61 -5.19 17.61 30.22
C SER A 61 -4.13 16.65 29.66
N SER A 62 -3.65 15.71 30.49
CA SER A 62 -2.71 14.60 30.24
C SER A 62 -1.67 14.73 29.08
N THR A 63 -0.40 14.39 29.35
CA THR A 63 0.72 14.51 28.37
C THR A 63 0.50 13.85 26.99
N ALA A 64 -0.34 12.81 26.91
CA ALA A 64 -0.70 12.16 25.64
C ALA A 64 -1.68 13.00 24.80
N GLU A 65 -2.61 13.71 25.45
CA GLU A 65 -3.54 14.63 24.79
C GLU A 65 -2.83 15.90 24.33
N SER A 66 -1.84 16.40 25.08
CA SER A 66 -1.02 17.54 24.67
C SER A 66 -0.16 17.23 23.44
N TYR A 67 0.43 16.02 23.35
CA TYR A 67 1.18 15.60 22.14
C TYR A 67 0.26 15.36 20.94
N SER A 68 -0.91 14.76 21.16
CA SER A 68 -1.94 14.61 20.11
C SER A 68 -2.50 15.95 19.64
N ALA A 69 -2.72 16.91 20.54
CA ALA A 69 -3.12 18.28 20.21
C ALA A 69 -2.02 19.02 19.44
N PHE A 70 -0.75 18.84 19.81
CA PHE A 70 0.39 19.37 19.06
C PHE A 70 0.48 18.79 17.64
N ILE A 71 0.29 17.47 17.48
CA ILE A 71 0.20 16.84 16.15
C ILE A 71 -1.01 17.35 15.37
N ARG A 72 -2.17 17.54 16.01
CA ARG A 72 -3.38 18.09 15.38
C ARG A 72 -3.20 19.53 14.92
N ALA A 73 -2.67 20.41 15.76
CA ALA A 73 -2.35 21.79 15.39
C ALA A 73 -1.35 21.84 14.22
N ARG A 74 -0.36 20.94 14.21
CA ARG A 74 0.56 20.76 13.07
C ARG A 74 -0.14 20.30 11.79
N TYR A 75 -1.09 19.38 11.89
CA TYR A 75 -1.85 18.87 10.76
C TYR A 75 -2.82 19.92 10.20
N ILE A 76 -3.50 20.69 11.06
CA ILE A 76 -4.39 21.78 10.65
C ILE A 76 -3.58 22.90 9.96
N ARG A 77 -2.42 23.25 10.51
CA ARG A 77 -1.50 24.19 9.85
C ARG A 77 -1.01 23.65 8.51
N TYR A 78 -0.72 22.36 8.42
CA TYR A 78 -0.36 21.68 7.17
C TYR A 78 -1.47 21.80 6.11
N GLU A 79 -2.72 21.50 6.47
CA GLU A 79 -3.85 21.63 5.53
C GLU A 79 -4.10 23.08 5.12
N ARG A 80 -3.99 24.04 6.05
CA ARG A 80 -4.15 25.46 5.73
C ARG A 80 -3.07 25.96 4.78
N CYS A 81 -1.81 25.56 4.99
CA CYS A 81 -0.71 25.92 4.10
C CYS A 81 -0.88 25.28 2.73
N LEU A 82 -1.21 23.98 2.68
CA LEU A 82 -1.53 23.28 1.44
C LEU A 82 -2.66 23.98 0.67
N HIS A 83 -3.73 24.37 1.36
CA HIS A 83 -4.86 25.07 0.77
C HIS A 83 -4.49 26.48 0.26
N GLN A 84 -3.70 27.25 1.01
CA GLN A 84 -3.18 28.55 0.56
C GLN A 84 -2.29 28.38 -0.68
N TRP A 85 -1.47 27.32 -0.72
CA TRP A 85 -0.67 27.00 -1.89
C TRP A 85 -1.54 26.62 -3.07
N GLU A 86 -2.51 25.72 -2.90
CA GLU A 86 -3.50 25.36 -3.94
C GLU A 86 -4.28 26.57 -4.44
N THR A 87 -4.56 27.55 -3.58
CA THR A 87 -5.22 28.79 -3.99
C THR A 87 -4.30 29.65 -4.86
N VAL A 88 -3.05 29.89 -4.45
CA VAL A 88 -2.06 30.65 -5.25
C VAL A 88 -1.78 29.95 -6.58
N MET A 89 -1.68 28.62 -6.55
CA MET A 89 -1.59 27.74 -7.71
C MET A 89 -2.73 27.98 -8.69
N GLU A 90 -3.97 27.88 -8.20
CA GLU A 90 -5.16 27.98 -9.01
C GLU A 90 -5.31 29.39 -9.59
N GLU A 91 -5.08 30.44 -8.79
CA GLU A 91 -5.07 31.83 -9.27
C GLU A 91 -4.02 32.06 -10.36
N TYR A 92 -2.81 31.52 -10.19
CA TYR A 92 -1.74 31.62 -11.16
C TYR A 92 -2.05 30.88 -12.46
N ILE A 93 -2.56 29.65 -12.34
CA ILE A 93 -3.00 28.86 -13.49
C ILE A 93 -4.12 29.59 -14.24
N GLN A 94 -5.12 30.12 -13.55
CA GLN A 94 -6.19 30.89 -14.15
C GLN A 94 -5.67 32.16 -14.86
N ARG A 95 -4.60 32.78 -14.36
CA ARG A 95 -3.94 33.92 -15.04
C ARG A 95 -3.22 33.51 -16.33
N ILE A 96 -2.54 32.36 -16.34
CA ILE A 96 -1.87 31.84 -17.56
C ILE A 96 -2.91 31.39 -18.60
N LEU A 97 -3.94 30.67 -18.16
CA LEU A 97 -4.95 30.04 -19.02
C LEU A 97 -6.05 30.98 -19.49
N LYS A 98 -6.00 32.26 -19.15
CA LYS A 98 -6.98 33.30 -19.52
C LYS A 98 -7.18 33.52 -21.03
N LYS A 99 -6.54 32.73 -21.90
CA LYS A 99 -6.74 32.74 -23.36
C LYS A 99 -7.20 31.37 -23.86
N GLU A 100 -8.44 31.31 -24.37
CA GLU A 100 -9.00 30.44 -25.43
C GLU A 100 -8.48 29.00 -25.61
N LEU A 101 -7.91 28.35 -24.59
CA LEU A 101 -7.52 26.94 -24.70
C LEU A 101 -8.77 26.06 -24.52
N PRO A 102 -9.02 25.10 -25.41
CA PRO A 102 -10.03 24.06 -25.19
C PRO A 102 -9.82 23.39 -23.83
N GLU A 103 -10.90 22.99 -23.17
CA GLU A 103 -10.91 22.40 -21.82
C GLU A 103 -9.86 21.26 -21.65
N TYR A 104 -9.69 20.44 -22.70
CA TYR A 104 -8.64 19.42 -22.79
C TYR A 104 -7.21 19.97 -22.59
N PHE A 105 -6.88 21.11 -23.20
CA PHE A 105 -5.57 21.76 -23.05
C PHE A 105 -5.46 22.55 -21.75
N GLN A 106 -6.57 22.98 -21.14
CA GLN A 106 -6.54 23.65 -19.84
C GLN A 106 -6.11 22.68 -18.74
N ASP A 107 -6.54 21.43 -18.78
CA ASP A 107 -6.11 20.40 -17.83
C ASP A 107 -4.63 20.01 -18.04
N GLU A 108 -4.19 19.83 -19.31
CA GLU A 108 -2.78 19.56 -19.62
C GLU A 108 -1.88 20.73 -19.20
N ALA A 109 -2.33 21.97 -19.38
CA ALA A 109 -1.60 23.15 -18.98
C ALA A 109 -1.65 23.40 -17.45
N LYS A 110 -2.78 23.15 -16.76
CA LYS A 110 -2.89 23.14 -15.29
C LYS A 110 -1.87 22.21 -14.65
N GLU A 111 -1.74 21.02 -15.21
CA GLU A 111 -0.84 20.02 -14.68
C GLU A 111 0.62 20.28 -15.08
N TRP A 112 0.88 20.88 -16.25
CA TRP A 112 2.21 21.31 -16.68
C TRP A 112 2.73 22.47 -15.82
N ILE A 113 1.84 23.43 -15.54
CA ILE A 113 2.07 24.53 -14.59
C ILE A 113 2.34 23.91 -13.22
N SER A 114 1.52 22.96 -12.74
CA SER A 114 1.72 22.24 -11.47
C SER A 114 3.07 21.54 -11.31
N ARG A 115 3.82 21.27 -12.40
CA ARG A 115 5.16 20.67 -12.34
C ARG A 115 6.27 21.68 -12.16
N HIS A 116 6.15 22.81 -12.84
CA HIS A 116 7.13 23.88 -12.80
C HIS A 116 6.81 24.90 -11.72
N ILE A 117 5.59 24.82 -11.18
CA ILE A 117 5.18 25.67 -10.09
C ILE A 117 6.03 25.39 -8.86
N PHE A 118 6.45 24.16 -8.58
CA PHE A 118 7.29 23.91 -7.40
C PHE A 118 8.64 24.59 -7.53
N GLU A 119 9.21 24.67 -8.73
CA GLU A 119 10.39 25.49 -9.01
C GLU A 119 10.10 26.98 -8.76
N TYR A 120 8.94 27.45 -9.22
CA TYR A 120 8.46 28.82 -9.01
C TYR A 120 8.18 29.17 -7.54
N LEU A 121 7.55 28.28 -6.77
CA LEU A 121 7.24 28.46 -5.36
C LEU A 121 8.51 28.39 -4.53
N SER A 122 9.43 27.47 -4.86
CA SER A 122 10.78 27.42 -4.27
C SER A 122 11.52 28.75 -4.53
N TYR A 123 11.42 29.29 -5.74
CA TYR A 123 11.95 30.59 -6.11
C TYR A 123 11.29 31.75 -5.32
N CYS A 124 9.97 31.79 -5.23
CA CYS A 124 9.25 32.83 -4.47
C CYS A 124 9.61 32.80 -2.98
N ARG A 125 9.67 31.61 -2.39
CA ARG A 125 10.06 31.45 -0.98
C ARG A 125 11.50 31.89 -0.75
N ARG A 126 12.40 31.54 -1.67
CA ARG A 126 13.79 32.00 -1.65
C ARG A 126 13.87 33.54 -1.65
N LEU A 127 13.06 34.20 -2.47
CA LEU A 127 13.01 35.66 -2.51
C LEU A 127 12.35 36.28 -1.27
N GLU A 128 11.31 35.64 -0.73
CA GLU A 128 10.68 36.04 0.53
C GLU A 128 11.69 36.02 1.68
N VAL A 129 12.50 34.97 1.80
CA VAL A 129 13.59 34.90 2.79
C VAL A 129 14.64 35.99 2.55
N LEU A 130 14.99 36.25 1.29
CA LEU A 130 16.02 37.24 0.95
C LEU A 130 15.60 38.68 1.23
N THR A 131 14.35 39.00 0.91
CA THR A 131 13.85 40.37 0.89
C THR A 131 13.01 40.70 2.13
N GLY A 132 12.44 39.70 2.80
CA GLY A 132 11.40 39.88 3.81
C GLY A 132 10.05 40.28 3.23
N LEU A 133 9.88 40.26 1.90
CA LEU A 133 8.61 40.55 1.25
C LEU A 133 7.76 39.30 1.12
N SER A 134 6.45 39.47 1.27
CA SER A 134 5.50 38.36 1.15
C SER A 134 5.58 37.67 -0.22
N ARG A 135 5.42 36.35 -0.25
CA ARG A 135 5.30 35.56 -1.48
C ARG A 135 4.31 36.14 -2.52
N TYR A 136 3.21 36.76 -2.09
CA TYR A 136 2.23 37.38 -2.99
C TYR A 136 2.82 38.52 -3.84
N PHE A 137 3.80 39.25 -3.30
CA PHE A 137 4.53 40.27 -4.09
C PHE A 137 5.20 39.64 -5.32
N PHE A 138 5.80 38.45 -5.16
CA PHE A 138 6.48 37.75 -6.26
C PHE A 138 5.50 37.08 -7.22
N VAL A 139 4.33 36.65 -6.73
CA VAL A 139 3.20 36.20 -7.56
C VAL A 139 2.74 37.27 -8.54
N ASP A 140 2.61 38.50 -8.07
CA ASP A 140 2.21 39.61 -8.93
C ASP A 140 3.36 40.18 -9.78
N PHE A 141 4.61 39.91 -9.41
CA PHE A 141 5.79 40.39 -10.14
C PHE A 141 6.15 39.52 -11.36
N VAL A 142 5.86 38.22 -11.31
CA VAL A 142 6.15 37.29 -12.41
C VAL A 142 5.12 37.44 -13.53
N THR A 143 5.63 37.50 -14.74
CA THR A 143 4.88 37.68 -15.98
C THR A 143 5.11 36.49 -16.92
N ASN A 144 4.28 36.35 -17.95
CA ASN A 144 4.43 35.27 -18.94
C ASN A 144 5.77 35.32 -19.68
N GLU A 145 6.41 36.49 -19.79
CA GLU A 145 7.71 36.68 -20.45
C GLU A 145 8.88 36.12 -19.64
N ASP A 146 8.68 35.89 -18.33
CA ASP A 146 9.68 35.28 -17.45
C ASP A 146 9.81 33.78 -17.64
N TRP A 147 9.04 33.19 -18.55
CA TRP A 147 9.08 31.76 -18.82
C TRP A 147 9.73 31.52 -20.18
N ASN A 148 10.72 30.63 -20.20
CA ASN A 148 11.33 30.23 -21.45
C ASN A 148 10.43 29.27 -22.24
N THR A 149 10.82 28.95 -23.47
CA THR A 149 10.06 28.04 -24.37
C THR A 149 9.94 26.61 -23.84
N GLU A 150 10.74 26.23 -22.84
CA GLU A 150 10.65 24.92 -22.16
C GLU A 150 9.69 24.96 -20.95
N GLY A 151 9.12 26.12 -20.63
CA GLY A 151 8.25 26.29 -19.48
C GLY A 151 8.93 26.53 -18.16
N ARG A 152 10.15 27.04 -18.19
CA ARG A 152 10.96 27.25 -16.99
C ARG A 152 11.12 28.73 -16.73
N LEU A 153 11.14 29.09 -15.45
CA LEU A 153 11.38 30.46 -15.04
C LEU A 153 12.81 30.90 -15.42
N ASP A 154 12.92 32.01 -16.15
CA ASP A 154 14.16 32.75 -16.34
C ASP A 154 14.52 33.48 -15.05
N GLU A 155 15.02 32.70 -14.07
CA GLU A 155 15.42 33.22 -12.77
C GLU A 155 16.41 34.38 -12.87
N LYS A 156 17.25 34.40 -13.92
CA LYS A 156 18.22 35.47 -14.15
C LYS A 156 17.51 36.74 -14.57
N GLY A 157 16.74 36.69 -15.66
CA GLY A 157 16.01 37.85 -16.16
C GLY A 157 15.10 38.44 -15.07
N LEU A 158 14.45 37.56 -14.32
CA LEU A 158 13.61 37.93 -13.18
C LEU A 158 14.41 38.59 -12.04
N ALA A 159 15.56 38.03 -11.66
CA ALA A 159 16.43 38.64 -10.65
C ALA A 159 16.98 40.01 -11.09
N GLU A 160 17.32 40.16 -12.37
CA GLU A 160 17.76 41.44 -12.95
C GLU A 160 16.64 42.49 -12.93
N ARG A 161 15.40 42.10 -13.28
CA ARG A 161 14.22 42.97 -13.16
C ARG A 161 13.93 43.37 -11.72
N LEU A 162 14.00 42.42 -10.78
CA LEU A 162 13.83 42.71 -9.34
C LEU A 162 14.89 43.70 -8.83
N ILE A 163 16.15 43.57 -9.28
CA ILE A 163 17.20 44.51 -8.92
C ILE A 163 16.96 45.91 -9.50
N ALA A 164 16.33 46.00 -10.67
CA ALA A 164 15.97 47.27 -11.28
C ALA A 164 14.78 47.95 -10.59
N ASP A 165 13.96 47.20 -9.85
CA ASP A 165 12.78 47.72 -9.17
C ASP A 165 13.17 48.61 -7.97
N GLU A 166 12.79 49.89 -8.05
CA GLU A 166 13.07 50.87 -7.01
C GLU A 166 12.20 50.72 -5.75
N ARG A 167 11.12 49.93 -5.82
CA ARG A 167 10.31 49.56 -4.64
C ARG A 167 11.11 48.72 -3.63
N LEU A 168 12.16 48.05 -4.08
CA LEU A 168 13.07 47.29 -3.22
C LEU A 168 14.15 48.20 -2.62
N THR A 169 14.49 48.00 -1.35
CA THR A 169 15.60 48.71 -0.71
C THR A 169 16.94 48.33 -1.35
N VAL A 170 17.96 49.17 -1.18
CA VAL A 170 19.31 48.88 -1.70
C VAL A 170 19.85 47.58 -1.09
N LEU A 171 19.58 47.33 0.20
CA LEU A 171 19.93 46.09 0.88
C LEU A 171 19.24 44.86 0.28
N GLN A 172 17.93 44.92 0.03
CA GLN A 172 17.18 43.81 -0.59
C GLN A 172 17.73 43.50 -1.99
N ARG A 173 17.92 44.53 -2.82
CA ARG A 173 18.51 44.37 -4.17
C ARG A 173 19.94 43.82 -4.11
N TYR A 174 20.73 44.27 -3.13
CA TYR A 174 22.08 43.75 -2.93
C TYR A 174 22.06 42.26 -2.59
N ARG A 175 21.14 41.83 -1.72
CA ARG A 175 20.97 40.42 -1.36
C ARG A 175 20.65 39.54 -2.57
N ILE A 176 19.69 39.96 -3.40
CA ILE A 176 19.35 39.28 -4.67
C ILE A 176 20.58 39.20 -5.59
N ALA A 177 21.30 40.32 -5.77
CA ALA A 177 22.49 40.37 -6.62
C ALA A 177 23.62 39.43 -6.14
N CYS A 178 23.75 39.23 -4.83
CA CYS A 178 24.71 38.29 -4.27
C CYS A 178 24.30 36.83 -4.50
N THR A 179 23.05 36.46 -4.22
CA THR A 179 22.54 35.09 -4.40
C THR A 179 22.62 34.63 -5.85
N TYR A 180 22.31 35.51 -6.80
CA TYR A 180 22.40 35.23 -8.22
C TYR A 180 23.79 35.55 -8.79
N CYS A 181 24.79 35.94 -7.99
CA CYS A 181 26.15 36.25 -8.45
C CYS A 181 26.23 37.30 -9.58
N LEU A 182 25.31 38.27 -9.62
CA LEU A 182 25.23 39.32 -10.63
C LEU A 182 26.31 40.40 -10.39
N THR A 183 27.49 40.18 -10.97
CA THR A 183 28.73 40.90 -10.66
C THR A 183 28.65 42.42 -10.75
N SER A 184 28.06 42.94 -11.83
CA SER A 184 27.93 44.38 -12.08
C SER A 184 27.03 45.04 -11.04
N SER A 185 25.81 44.50 -10.89
CA SER A 185 24.81 44.96 -9.91
C SER A 185 25.33 44.86 -8.48
N ARG A 186 25.94 43.74 -8.09
CA ARG A 186 26.54 43.54 -6.77
C ARG A 186 27.58 44.60 -6.43
N ARG A 187 28.47 44.93 -7.36
CA ARG A 187 29.51 45.97 -7.16
C ARG A 187 28.89 47.35 -6.99
N ARG A 188 27.91 47.69 -7.83
CA ARG A 188 27.20 48.98 -7.77
C ARG A 188 26.43 49.11 -6.46
N LEU A 189 25.59 48.14 -6.13
CA LEU A 189 24.74 48.15 -4.95
C LEU A 189 25.53 48.17 -3.65
N TRP A 190 26.65 47.44 -3.56
CA TRP A 190 27.54 47.49 -2.39
C TRP A 190 28.00 48.91 -2.07
N ARG A 191 28.34 49.71 -3.09
CA ARG A 191 28.77 51.11 -2.92
C ARG A 191 27.64 52.00 -2.41
N LEU A 192 26.39 51.67 -2.74
CA LEU A 192 25.19 52.38 -2.34
C LEU A 192 24.70 52.01 -0.93
N LEU A 193 25.12 50.87 -0.38
CA LEU A 193 24.79 50.49 1.00
C LEU A 193 25.39 51.49 2.00
N THR A 194 24.60 51.81 3.01
CA THR A 194 25.05 52.59 4.18
C THR A 194 26.04 51.80 5.03
N SER A 195 26.81 52.50 5.85
CA SER A 195 27.74 51.86 6.79
C SER A 195 27.05 50.97 7.83
N GLU A 196 25.78 51.24 8.14
CA GLU A 196 24.98 50.42 9.04
C GLU A 196 24.50 49.14 8.36
N GLU A 197 23.96 49.21 7.14
CA GLU A 197 23.59 48.02 6.37
C GLU A 197 24.79 47.13 6.06
N ARG A 198 25.97 47.72 5.78
CA ARG A 198 27.21 46.94 5.63
C ARG A 198 27.63 46.27 6.95
N ARG A 199 27.35 46.89 8.11
CA ARG A 199 27.65 46.28 9.41
C ARG A 199 26.66 45.17 9.74
N SER A 200 25.36 45.35 9.47
CA SER A 200 24.33 44.32 9.74
C SER A 200 24.55 43.04 8.93
N LEU A 201 25.09 43.15 7.72
CA LEU A 201 25.49 41.99 6.90
C LEU A 201 26.69 41.20 7.49
N ASN A 202 27.32 41.67 8.57
CA ASN A 202 28.55 41.13 9.17
C ASN A 202 28.45 40.92 10.69
N GLN A 203 27.25 40.94 11.29
CA GLN A 203 27.08 41.02 12.76
C GLN A 203 27.24 39.71 13.53
N SER A 204 27.59 38.57 12.90
CA SER A 204 27.90 37.35 13.65
C SER A 204 29.40 37.10 13.70
N GLU A 205 29.94 37.04 14.91
CA GLU A 205 31.34 36.70 15.15
C GLU A 205 31.63 35.21 14.87
N ASP A 206 30.57 34.39 14.83
CA ASP A 206 30.63 33.00 14.34
C ASP A 206 29.75 32.82 13.09
N PRO A 207 30.34 32.73 11.89
CA PRO A 207 29.63 32.41 10.65
C PRO A 207 28.97 31.02 10.66
N LEU A 208 29.40 30.12 11.56
CA LEU A 208 28.84 28.76 11.69
C LEU A 208 27.57 28.74 12.56
N LEU A 209 27.29 29.79 13.33
CA LEU A 209 26.04 29.93 14.09
C LEU A 209 24.98 30.75 13.33
N THR A 210 25.36 31.44 12.25
CA THR A 210 24.44 32.18 11.35
C THR A 210 24.27 31.52 9.99
N PHE A 211 24.45 30.19 9.90
CA PHE A 211 24.02 29.38 8.75
C PHE A 211 22.54 29.59 8.36
N GLU A 212 21.76 30.23 9.23
CA GLU A 212 20.41 30.74 9.02
C GLU A 212 20.31 31.84 7.94
N TYR A 213 21.42 32.49 7.56
CA TYR A 213 21.48 33.57 6.56
C TYR A 213 22.08 33.11 5.23
N ASN A 214 21.58 33.72 4.15
CA ASN A 214 21.96 33.44 2.75
C ASN A 214 23.49 33.41 2.55
N ARG A 215 24.05 32.21 2.38
CA ARG A 215 25.51 31.94 2.30
C ARG A 215 26.20 32.80 1.25
N SER A 216 25.55 32.98 0.10
CA SER A 216 26.04 33.83 -0.98
C SER A 216 26.17 35.31 -0.57
N VAL A 217 25.19 35.85 0.18
CA VAL A 217 25.23 37.23 0.68
C VAL A 217 26.37 37.43 1.66
N LEU A 218 26.52 36.52 2.62
CA LEU A 218 27.61 36.56 3.60
C LEU A 218 28.96 36.51 2.90
N PHE A 219 29.17 35.51 2.05
CA PHE A 219 30.41 35.32 1.31
C PHE A 219 30.84 36.57 0.54
N TRP A 220 29.93 37.14 -0.25
CA TRP A 220 30.25 38.32 -1.05
C TRP A 220 30.45 39.59 -0.22
N SER A 221 29.75 39.71 0.92
CA SER A 221 29.92 40.84 1.85
C SER A 221 31.29 40.80 2.52
N TYR A 222 31.73 39.63 2.99
CA TYR A 222 33.06 39.41 3.54
C TYR A 222 34.16 39.65 2.50
N TYR A 223 34.00 39.10 1.29
CA TYR A 223 34.92 39.33 0.17
C TYR A 223 35.11 40.82 -0.09
N LYS A 224 34.03 41.61 -0.09
CA LYS A 224 34.08 43.05 -0.37
C LYS A 224 34.73 43.88 0.72
N LYS A 225 34.78 43.39 1.96
CA LYS A 225 35.46 44.05 3.08
C LYS A 225 36.98 43.87 3.04
N GLY A 226 37.51 43.08 2.11
CA GLY A 226 38.94 42.75 2.05
C GLY A 226 39.38 41.73 3.10
N GLY A 227 38.42 41.00 3.70
CA GLY A 227 38.75 39.86 4.55
C GLY A 227 39.43 38.77 3.73
N LYS A 228 40.42 38.07 4.33
CA LYS A 228 40.91 36.79 3.78
C LYS A 228 39.69 35.88 3.64
N HIS A 229 39.45 35.37 2.44
CA HIS A 229 38.19 34.74 2.05
C HIS A 229 37.72 33.71 3.08
N TYR A 230 36.40 33.65 3.28
CA TYR A 230 35.74 32.56 4.00
C TYR A 230 36.24 31.24 3.40
N LYS A 231 37.05 30.50 4.17
CA LYS A 231 37.64 29.23 3.73
C LYS A 231 36.56 28.16 3.73
N VAL A 232 35.78 28.07 2.66
CA VAL A 232 34.97 26.86 2.43
C VAL A 232 35.91 25.70 2.08
N SER A 233 36.99 25.96 1.33
CA SER A 233 37.97 24.94 0.92
C SER A 233 39.46 25.31 1.07
N GLY A 234 39.79 26.50 1.58
CA GLY A 234 41.18 26.93 1.75
C GLY A 234 41.83 27.53 0.50
N GLU A 235 41.10 27.65 -0.61
CA GLU A 235 41.60 28.21 -1.86
C GLU A 235 41.60 29.75 -1.92
N ALA A 236 42.57 30.31 -2.67
CA ALA A 236 42.73 31.75 -2.83
C ALA A 236 41.74 32.40 -3.82
N ASN A 237 40.95 31.60 -4.57
CA ASN A 237 40.04 32.12 -5.59
C ASN A 237 38.61 32.27 -5.07
N ALA A 238 38.14 33.52 -4.98
CA ALA A 238 36.78 33.81 -4.54
C ALA A 238 35.68 33.28 -5.47
N TRP A 239 35.99 33.03 -6.74
CA TRP A 239 35.02 32.42 -7.66
C TRP A 239 34.78 30.94 -7.36
N MET A 240 35.80 30.22 -6.88
CA MET A 240 35.64 28.82 -6.49
C MET A 240 34.80 28.71 -5.22
N GLY A 241 35.11 29.51 -4.19
CA GLY A 241 34.26 29.58 -2.99
C GLY A 241 32.81 29.97 -3.29
N ALA A 242 32.58 30.87 -4.26
CA ALA A 242 31.24 31.20 -4.71
C ALA A 242 30.55 30.05 -5.48
N ALA A 243 31.30 29.29 -6.28
CA ALA A 243 30.78 28.12 -7.01
C ALA A 243 30.39 27.00 -6.03
N GLU A 244 31.20 26.74 -5.00
CA GLU A 244 30.88 25.79 -3.94
C GLU A 244 29.59 26.18 -3.21
N ILE A 245 29.46 27.46 -2.84
CA ILE A 245 28.24 27.99 -2.22
C ILE A 245 27.04 27.83 -3.16
N ALA A 246 27.23 28.12 -4.46
CA ALA A 246 26.16 27.94 -5.45
C ALA A 246 25.70 26.49 -5.52
N VAL A 247 26.60 25.50 -5.43
CA VAL A 247 26.27 24.08 -5.30
C VAL A 247 25.48 23.83 -4.03
N TYR A 248 25.97 24.22 -2.86
CA TYR A 248 25.24 24.02 -1.61
C TYR A 248 23.85 24.68 -1.60
N ASP A 249 23.70 25.78 -2.32
CA ASP A 249 22.45 26.53 -2.44
C ASP A 249 21.55 26.00 -3.58
N GLY A 250 21.97 24.95 -4.30
CA GLY A 250 21.27 24.41 -5.47
C GLY A 250 20.95 25.47 -6.52
N ASN A 251 21.82 26.46 -6.69
CA ASN A 251 21.62 27.60 -7.59
C ASN A 251 22.45 27.42 -8.86
N ILE A 252 21.86 26.76 -9.86
CA ILE A 252 22.47 26.52 -11.17
C ILE A 252 22.93 27.81 -11.86
N PHE A 253 22.21 28.90 -11.69
CA PHE A 253 22.58 30.17 -12.32
C PHE A 253 23.83 30.76 -11.69
N ALA A 254 23.86 30.86 -10.36
CA ALA A 254 25.03 31.31 -9.62
C ALA A 254 26.24 30.46 -10.00
N LEU A 255 26.08 29.13 -10.07
CA LEU A 255 27.14 28.23 -10.50
C LEU A 255 27.64 28.57 -11.90
N ARG A 256 26.76 28.77 -12.89
CA ARG A 256 27.16 29.15 -14.26
C ARG A 256 27.92 30.46 -14.31
N GLU A 257 27.47 31.47 -13.57
CA GLU A 257 28.14 32.77 -13.54
C GLU A 257 29.48 32.71 -12.83
N THR A 258 29.59 31.99 -11.71
CA THR A 258 30.87 31.77 -11.04
C THR A 258 31.81 30.97 -11.94
N TRP A 259 31.30 29.97 -12.65
CA TRP A 259 32.05 29.12 -13.57
C TRP A 259 32.70 29.89 -14.71
N LYS A 260 31.95 30.81 -15.35
CA LYS A 260 32.48 31.70 -16.39
C LYS A 260 33.66 32.57 -15.93
N ASN A 261 33.75 32.82 -14.63
CA ASN A 261 34.79 33.65 -14.02
C ASN A 261 35.92 32.83 -13.38
N LEU A 262 35.84 31.48 -13.39
CA LEU A 262 36.96 30.61 -13.03
C LEU A 262 38.01 30.61 -14.15
N GLN A 263 39.28 30.41 -13.79
CA GLN A 263 40.34 30.30 -14.79
C GLN A 263 40.18 28.99 -15.58
N PRO A 264 40.24 29.02 -16.93
CA PRO A 264 39.99 27.83 -17.76
C PRO A 264 40.86 26.62 -17.38
N CYS A 265 42.14 26.84 -17.04
CA CYS A 265 43.07 25.77 -16.67
C CYS A 265 42.74 25.04 -15.36
N ARG A 266 41.73 25.49 -14.60
CA ARG A 266 41.28 24.86 -13.36
C ARG A 266 39.90 24.23 -13.46
N GLN A 267 39.14 24.53 -14.52
CA GLN A 267 37.75 24.13 -14.63
C GLN A 267 37.57 22.60 -14.65
N GLY A 268 38.50 21.86 -15.25
CA GLY A 268 38.47 20.40 -15.34
C GLY A 268 38.50 19.67 -13.99
N ALA A 269 39.64 19.77 -13.28
CA ALA A 269 39.81 19.14 -11.96
C ALA A 269 38.81 19.66 -10.92
N GLU A 270 38.47 20.96 -10.95
CA GLU A 270 37.46 21.55 -10.06
C GLU A 270 36.03 21.06 -10.40
N ALA A 271 35.74 20.71 -11.66
CA ALA A 271 34.41 20.20 -12.06
C ALA A 271 34.10 18.87 -11.39
N SER A 272 35.07 17.95 -11.38
CA SER A 272 34.92 16.63 -10.76
C SER A 272 34.55 16.74 -9.26
N ASP A 273 35.29 17.54 -8.48
CA ASP A 273 34.97 17.77 -7.06
C ASP A 273 33.59 18.40 -6.88
N MET A 274 33.25 19.38 -7.73
CA MET A 274 31.97 20.06 -7.69
C MET A 274 30.80 19.13 -8.01
N VAL A 275 30.99 18.20 -8.95
CA VAL A 275 30.00 17.16 -9.27
C VAL A 275 29.79 16.24 -8.06
N PHE A 276 30.86 15.79 -7.38
CA PHE A 276 30.71 14.98 -6.17
C PHE A 276 29.90 15.68 -5.08
N ARG A 277 30.12 16.98 -4.89
CA ARG A 277 29.33 17.79 -3.96
C ARG A 277 27.87 17.84 -4.38
N CYS A 278 27.59 18.05 -5.67
CA CYS A 278 26.23 18.02 -6.20
C CYS A 278 25.55 16.66 -5.96
N PHE A 279 26.26 15.54 -6.14
CA PHE A 279 25.72 14.21 -5.86
C PHE A 279 25.38 14.01 -4.39
N ASN A 280 26.27 14.41 -3.48
CA ASN A 280 26.01 14.31 -2.05
C ASN A 280 24.78 15.13 -1.64
N GLN A 281 24.64 16.35 -2.16
CA GLN A 281 23.46 17.17 -1.90
C GLN A 281 22.20 16.58 -2.55
N TRP A 282 22.30 16.07 -3.77
CA TRP A 282 21.20 15.38 -4.45
C TRP A 282 20.70 14.19 -3.63
N LYS A 283 21.59 13.37 -3.09
CA LYS A 283 21.24 12.23 -2.22
C LYS A 283 20.50 12.67 -0.97
N ILE A 284 20.99 13.71 -0.29
CA ILE A 284 20.33 14.30 0.89
C ILE A 284 18.91 14.75 0.52
N CYS A 285 18.75 15.38 -0.65
CA CYS A 285 17.45 15.87 -1.12
C CYS A 285 16.51 14.74 -1.55
N LYS A 286 17.03 13.66 -2.16
CA LYS A 286 16.25 12.48 -2.59
C LYS A 286 15.78 11.63 -1.42
N ALA A 287 16.62 11.44 -0.41
CA ALA A 287 16.30 10.64 0.77
C ALA A 287 15.24 11.31 1.66
N SER A 288 15.19 12.64 1.66
CA SER A 288 14.09 13.36 2.28
C SER A 288 12.88 13.39 1.37
N ASP A 289 11.71 12.96 1.87
CA ASP A 289 10.43 13.19 1.20
C ASP A 289 10.21 14.70 1.04
N TRP A 290 10.62 15.23 -0.12
CA TRP A 290 10.69 16.66 -0.37
C TRP A 290 9.30 17.31 -0.34
N LYS A 291 8.23 16.54 -0.59
CA LYS A 291 6.85 17.00 -0.37
C LYS A 291 6.59 17.24 1.11
N ARG A 292 7.01 16.30 1.96
CA ARG A 292 6.98 16.44 3.42
C ARG A 292 7.83 17.61 3.91
N LYS A 293 8.99 17.90 3.30
CA LYS A 293 9.81 19.08 3.61
C LYS A 293 9.13 20.39 3.19
N LEU A 294 8.62 20.49 1.96
CA LEU A 294 7.94 21.71 1.48
C LEU A 294 6.71 22.05 2.34
N LEU A 295 6.02 21.03 2.83
CA LEU A 295 4.86 21.18 3.69
C LEU A 295 5.24 21.38 5.17
N ALA A 296 6.36 20.81 5.62
CA ALA A 296 6.96 21.14 6.92
C ALA A 296 7.53 22.57 6.94
N LEU A 297 7.89 23.16 5.79
CA LEU A 297 8.49 24.49 5.72
C LEU A 297 7.56 25.64 6.13
N ASP A 298 6.24 25.49 6.02
CA ASP A 298 5.28 26.47 6.56
C ASP A 298 4.78 26.11 7.98
N CYS A 299 4.97 24.87 8.42
CA CYS A 299 4.53 24.36 9.73
C CYS A 299 5.58 24.49 10.85
N TYR A 300 6.86 24.66 10.51
CA TYR A 300 7.96 24.66 11.48
C TYR A 300 8.68 26.02 11.46
N SER A 301 8.77 26.66 12.63
CA SER A 301 9.52 27.90 12.88
C SER A 301 11.04 27.71 12.93
N SER A 302 11.52 26.49 12.70
CA SER A 302 12.95 26.20 12.77
C SER A 302 13.68 26.86 11.60
N PRO A 303 14.84 27.50 11.85
CA PRO A 303 15.66 28.14 10.83
C PRO A 303 16.40 27.07 10.01
N TRP A 304 15.71 26.49 9.03
CA TRP A 304 16.30 25.54 8.10
C TRP A 304 17.26 26.25 7.12
N SER A 305 18.27 25.52 6.68
CA SER A 305 19.32 26.01 5.79
C SER A 305 18.83 26.09 4.34
N PHE A 306 19.42 26.96 3.52
CA PHE A 306 19.06 27.13 2.10
C PHE A 306 19.13 25.81 1.27
N SER A 307 20.00 24.88 1.68
CA SER A 307 20.12 23.53 1.09
C SER A 307 18.84 22.69 1.22
N ASP A 308 17.98 22.98 2.21
CA ASP A 308 16.74 22.23 2.46
C ASP A 308 15.61 22.53 1.46
N PHE A 309 15.76 23.58 0.64
CA PHE A 309 14.77 24.04 -0.35
C PHE A 309 15.06 23.58 -1.79
N CYS A 310 16.16 22.86 -1.98
CA CYS A 310 16.65 22.51 -3.31
C CYS A 310 15.99 21.23 -3.81
N LEU A 311 15.30 21.32 -4.95
CA LEU A 311 14.74 20.15 -5.60
C LEU A 311 15.88 19.27 -6.14
N PRO A 312 15.74 17.93 -6.11
CA PRO A 312 16.68 17.02 -6.77
C PRO A 312 16.94 17.40 -8.24
N THR A 313 15.96 18.01 -8.92
CA THR A 313 16.07 18.52 -10.30
C THR A 313 17.07 19.67 -10.44
N HIS A 314 17.27 20.51 -9.42
CA HIS A 314 18.26 21.59 -9.46
C HIS A 314 19.67 21.04 -9.48
N TYR A 315 19.99 20.15 -8.55
CA TYR A 315 21.27 19.44 -8.55
C TYR A 315 21.46 18.65 -9.83
N ALA A 316 20.36 18.12 -10.38
CA ALA A 316 20.46 17.38 -11.61
C ALA A 316 21.00 18.27 -12.76
N ARG A 317 20.44 19.48 -12.89
CA ARG A 317 20.87 20.48 -13.88
C ARG A 317 22.31 20.95 -13.64
N MET A 318 22.75 21.01 -12.38
CA MET A 318 24.12 21.38 -12.02
C MET A 318 25.11 20.32 -12.45
N ILE A 319 24.81 19.05 -12.20
CA ILE A 319 25.61 17.92 -12.67
C ILE A 319 25.66 17.90 -14.20
N SER A 320 24.52 18.03 -14.90
CA SER A 320 24.53 18.06 -16.38
C SER A 320 25.34 19.25 -16.92
N PHE A 321 25.29 20.41 -16.25
CA PHE A 321 26.10 21.57 -16.63
C PHE A 321 27.59 21.28 -16.43
N LEU A 322 27.99 20.77 -15.27
CA LEU A 322 29.39 20.47 -14.98
C LEU A 322 29.94 19.40 -15.93
N PHE A 323 29.16 18.35 -16.23
CA PHE A 323 29.53 17.34 -17.22
C PHE A 323 29.74 17.89 -18.62
N LYS A 324 28.96 18.88 -19.06
CA LYS A 324 29.18 19.55 -20.35
C LYS A 324 30.49 20.35 -20.41
N ASN A 325 31.09 20.63 -19.26
CA ASN A 325 32.37 21.34 -19.15
C ASN A 325 33.53 20.39 -18.84
N MET A 326 33.28 19.08 -18.76
CA MET A 326 34.31 18.06 -18.61
C MET A 326 34.57 17.43 -19.98
N ASP A 327 35.83 17.14 -20.30
CA ASP A 327 36.16 16.33 -21.47
C ASP A 327 35.92 14.82 -21.20
N GLU A 328 36.12 13.99 -22.23
CA GLU A 328 35.87 12.54 -22.11
C GLU A 328 36.81 11.87 -21.08
N ASP A 329 38.07 12.28 -21.03
CA ASP A 329 39.06 11.74 -20.10
C ASP A 329 38.72 12.12 -18.64
N GLU A 330 38.27 13.36 -18.42
CA GLU A 330 37.82 13.84 -17.11
C GLU A 330 36.55 13.14 -16.63
N LEU A 331 35.59 12.92 -17.53
CA LEU A 331 34.39 12.14 -17.25
C LEU A 331 34.74 10.70 -16.92
N GLU A 332 35.69 10.10 -17.64
CA GLU A 332 36.19 8.75 -17.37
C GLU A 332 36.76 8.63 -15.94
N VAL A 333 37.70 9.52 -15.59
CA VAL A 333 38.30 9.56 -14.25
C VAL A 333 37.25 9.79 -13.16
N PHE A 334 36.27 10.67 -13.40
CA PHE A 334 35.18 10.92 -12.46
C PHE A 334 34.33 9.67 -12.20
N PHE A 335 33.89 8.99 -13.26
CA PHE A 335 33.08 7.78 -13.13
C PHE A 335 33.86 6.63 -12.49
N GLU A 336 35.14 6.48 -12.80
CA GLU A 336 36.02 5.51 -12.13
C GLU A 336 36.09 5.79 -10.62
N GLU A 337 36.35 7.05 -10.23
CA GLU A 337 36.40 7.46 -8.83
C GLU A 337 35.06 7.22 -8.11
N LEU A 338 33.95 7.63 -8.72
CA LEU A 338 32.60 7.51 -8.17
C LEU A 338 32.17 6.05 -7.99
N LEU A 339 32.41 5.22 -8.99
CA LEU A 339 31.79 3.90 -9.08
C LEU A 339 32.74 2.77 -8.68
N VAL A 340 34.03 2.87 -9.00
CA VAL A 340 35.03 1.86 -8.61
C VAL A 340 35.53 2.12 -7.20
N LYS A 341 35.99 3.35 -6.91
CA LYS A 341 36.65 3.65 -5.63
C LYS A 341 35.64 3.91 -4.51
N ARG A 342 34.63 4.74 -4.76
CA ARG A 342 33.60 5.07 -3.76
C ARG A 342 32.44 4.07 -3.70
N LYS A 343 32.29 3.22 -4.72
CA LYS A 343 31.20 2.22 -4.84
C LYS A 343 29.82 2.86 -4.70
N ASP A 344 29.65 4.06 -5.27
CA ASP A 344 28.44 4.84 -5.16
C ASP A 344 27.42 4.47 -6.25
N TRP A 345 26.81 3.29 -6.11
CA TRP A 345 25.88 2.75 -7.11
C TRP A 345 24.58 3.53 -7.23
N ASP A 346 24.17 4.29 -6.21
CA ASP A 346 22.98 5.14 -6.25
C ASP A 346 23.11 6.27 -7.28
N ALA A 347 24.34 6.69 -7.58
CA ALA A 347 24.61 7.68 -8.62
C ALA A 347 24.31 7.15 -10.03
N LEU A 348 24.31 5.83 -10.25
CA LEU A 348 23.86 5.25 -11.53
C LEU A 348 22.36 5.37 -11.71
N ILE A 349 21.59 5.24 -10.63
CA ILE A 349 20.14 5.45 -10.65
C ILE A 349 19.83 6.90 -11.04
N TYR A 350 20.65 7.85 -10.59
CA TYR A 350 20.53 9.24 -11.02
C TYR A 350 20.72 9.42 -12.54
N PHE A 351 21.70 8.76 -13.16
CA PHE A 351 21.88 8.85 -14.62
C PHE A 351 20.74 8.21 -15.40
N MET A 352 20.00 7.28 -14.80
CA MET A 352 18.81 6.69 -15.40
C MET A 352 17.57 7.59 -15.33
N ASP A 353 17.60 8.66 -14.55
CA ASP A 353 16.53 9.65 -14.48
C ASP A 353 16.70 10.71 -15.58
N TRP A 354 15.59 11.12 -16.19
CA TRP A 354 15.58 12.27 -17.09
C TRP A 354 15.98 13.55 -16.32
N PRO A 355 16.79 14.46 -16.90
CA PRO A 355 17.29 14.49 -18.29
C PRO A 355 18.66 13.82 -18.50
N ASN A 356 19.17 13.06 -17.52
CA ASN A 356 20.56 12.60 -17.52
C ASN A 356 20.80 11.31 -18.32
N LEU A 357 19.76 10.78 -18.96
CA LEU A 357 19.82 9.48 -19.63
C LEU A 357 20.82 9.44 -20.80
N ASP A 358 21.16 10.59 -21.38
CA ASP A 358 22.20 10.71 -22.40
C ASP A 358 23.59 10.35 -21.85
N TYR A 359 23.83 10.55 -20.54
CA TYR A 359 25.08 10.16 -19.88
C TYR A 359 25.09 8.70 -19.47
N PHE A 360 23.93 8.06 -19.32
CA PHE A 360 23.83 6.69 -18.80
C PHE A 360 24.56 5.65 -19.66
N LEU A 361 24.29 5.59 -20.97
CA LEU A 361 24.95 4.59 -21.84
C LEU A 361 26.47 4.80 -21.91
N PRO A 362 27.00 6.02 -22.11
CA PRO A 362 28.43 6.29 -21.99
C PRO A 362 29.02 5.85 -20.64
N THR A 363 28.38 6.19 -19.52
CA THR A 363 28.83 5.78 -18.18
C THR A 363 28.88 4.26 -18.06
N ILE A 364 27.86 3.54 -18.53
CA ILE A 364 27.85 2.08 -18.48
C ILE A 364 28.98 1.46 -19.31
N LYS A 365 29.27 2.00 -20.50
CA LYS A 365 30.39 1.54 -21.34
C LYS A 365 31.72 1.70 -20.62
N LEU A 366 31.92 2.83 -19.97
CA LEU A 366 33.13 3.08 -19.20
C LEU A 366 33.32 2.06 -18.06
N LEU A 367 32.23 1.69 -17.38
CA LEU A 367 32.30 0.72 -16.28
C LEU A 367 32.70 -0.67 -16.76
N GLN A 368 32.49 -1.01 -18.03
CA GLN A 368 32.89 -2.29 -18.59
C GLN A 368 34.40 -2.51 -18.49
N SER A 369 35.22 -1.46 -18.63
CA SER A 369 36.68 -1.58 -18.56
C SER A 369 37.25 -1.48 -17.15
N SER A 370 36.53 -0.83 -16.22
CA SER A 370 37.12 -0.34 -14.96
C SER A 370 36.56 -0.99 -13.69
N VAL A 371 35.44 -1.71 -13.76
CA VAL A 371 34.77 -2.31 -12.59
C VAL A 371 34.96 -3.84 -12.58
N PRO A 372 35.17 -4.48 -11.42
CA PRO A 372 35.17 -5.94 -11.32
C PRO A 372 33.87 -6.55 -11.86
N ASP A 373 33.98 -7.67 -12.59
CA ASP A 373 32.86 -8.33 -13.27
C ASP A 373 31.60 -8.50 -12.41
N GLU A 374 31.75 -8.84 -11.14
CA GLU A 374 30.61 -9.11 -10.25
C GLU A 374 29.83 -7.85 -9.87
N ALA A 375 30.52 -6.73 -9.64
CA ALA A 375 29.86 -5.44 -9.38
C ALA A 375 29.19 -4.91 -10.65
N LEU A 376 29.83 -5.11 -11.80
CA LEU A 376 29.30 -4.71 -13.09
C LEU A 376 28.00 -5.47 -13.44
N LYS A 377 27.93 -6.77 -13.16
CA LYS A 377 26.69 -7.57 -13.27
C LYS A 377 25.52 -6.98 -12.50
N MET A 378 25.77 -6.52 -11.27
CA MET A 378 24.75 -5.90 -10.42
C MET A 378 24.29 -4.56 -10.98
N VAL A 379 25.22 -3.75 -11.47
CA VAL A 379 24.93 -2.48 -12.16
C VAL A 379 24.02 -2.70 -13.36
N TYR A 380 24.33 -3.68 -14.21
CA TYR A 380 23.48 -4.01 -15.36
C TYR A 380 22.08 -4.44 -14.91
N LEU A 381 21.97 -5.31 -13.91
CA LEU A 381 20.68 -5.80 -13.43
C LEU A 381 19.82 -4.67 -12.85
N GLU A 382 20.37 -3.85 -11.96
CA GLU A 382 19.66 -2.69 -11.40
C GLU A 382 19.32 -1.66 -12.48
N GLY A 383 20.19 -1.51 -13.49
CA GLY A 383 19.95 -0.71 -14.68
C GLY A 383 18.71 -1.16 -15.44
N LEU A 384 18.66 -2.45 -15.76
CA LEU A 384 17.54 -3.09 -16.45
C LEU A 384 16.24 -2.99 -15.64
N LEU A 385 16.28 -3.27 -14.33
CA LEU A 385 15.12 -3.18 -13.44
C LEU A 385 14.59 -1.76 -13.33
N THR A 386 15.48 -0.78 -13.18
CA THR A 386 15.10 0.63 -13.10
C THR A 386 14.47 1.09 -14.40
N LEU A 387 15.08 0.82 -15.55
CA LEU A 387 14.51 1.15 -16.86
C LEU A 387 13.16 0.47 -17.10
N ALA A 388 13.01 -0.80 -16.70
CA ALA A 388 11.72 -1.50 -16.77
C ALA A 388 10.65 -0.85 -15.86
N SER A 389 11.03 -0.39 -14.67
CA SER A 389 10.14 0.33 -13.74
C SER A 389 9.68 1.66 -14.34
N LYS A 390 10.63 2.42 -14.90
CA LYS A 390 10.34 3.69 -15.58
C LYS A 390 9.41 3.46 -16.76
N LEU A 391 9.64 2.42 -17.57
CA LEU A 391 8.75 2.01 -18.66
C LEU A 391 7.31 1.78 -18.20
N GLN A 392 7.13 1.05 -17.09
CA GLN A 392 5.81 0.81 -16.51
C GLN A 392 5.16 2.14 -16.06
N THR A 393 5.95 3.01 -15.42
CA THR A 393 5.48 4.32 -14.96
C THR A 393 5.05 5.24 -16.12
N GLN A 394 5.75 5.23 -17.28
CA GLN A 394 5.30 6.04 -18.44
C GLN A 394 3.97 5.56 -19.01
N GLN A 395 3.67 4.28 -18.90
CA GLN A 395 2.45 3.69 -19.46
C GLN A 395 1.24 3.88 -18.57
N GLU A 396 1.40 3.80 -17.24
CA GLU A 396 0.32 4.14 -16.30
C GLU A 396 -0.17 5.58 -16.50
N LEU A 397 0.71 6.50 -16.90
CA LEU A 397 0.37 7.88 -17.27
C LEU A 397 -0.45 7.98 -18.57
N THR A 398 -0.39 7.00 -19.48
CA THR A 398 -1.24 7.01 -20.70
C THR A 398 -2.69 6.59 -20.44
N ARG A 399 -2.98 5.96 -19.30
CA ARG A 399 -4.34 5.57 -18.87
C ARG A 399 -5.12 6.67 -18.18
N TYR A 400 -4.41 7.67 -17.66
CA TYR A 400 -4.97 8.87 -17.09
C TYR A 400 -4.55 10.03 -17.99
N PRO A 401 -5.35 10.40 -19.00
CA PRO A 401 -5.01 11.50 -19.91
C PRO A 401 -4.69 12.82 -19.17
N ASN A 402 -5.15 12.93 -17.91
CA ASN A 402 -4.97 14.07 -17.00
C ASN A 402 -3.87 13.84 -15.93
N LYS A 403 -2.92 12.91 -16.16
CA LYS A 403 -1.65 12.77 -15.40
C LYS A 403 -0.50 12.71 -16.40
N ILE A 404 0.14 13.83 -16.74
CA ILE A 404 1.01 13.93 -17.93
C ILE A 404 2.24 13.01 -17.98
N LYS A 405 2.52 12.60 -19.22
CA LYS A 405 3.77 12.45 -20.01
C LYS A 405 5.10 13.08 -19.51
N LEU A 406 5.46 13.10 -18.22
CA LEU A 406 6.84 13.50 -17.82
C LEU A 406 7.85 12.47 -18.31
N TYR A 407 7.47 11.19 -18.22
CA TYR A 407 8.25 10.13 -18.82
C TYR A 407 8.06 10.06 -20.33
N GLY A 408 6.90 10.40 -20.89
CA GLY A 408 6.60 10.27 -22.32
C GLY A 408 7.49 11.08 -23.28
N LEU A 409 8.32 11.99 -22.77
CA LEU A 409 9.29 12.76 -23.57
C LEU A 409 10.54 11.97 -23.94
N TYR A 410 10.85 10.88 -23.22
CA TYR A 410 12.06 10.12 -23.44
C TYR A 410 11.77 8.65 -23.76
N ASP A 411 12.45 8.12 -24.76
CA ASP A 411 12.27 6.75 -25.25
C ASP A 411 13.09 5.76 -24.41
N TYR A 412 12.60 5.48 -23.19
CA TYR A 412 13.20 4.46 -22.32
C TYR A 412 13.20 3.07 -22.97
N ARG A 413 12.33 2.81 -23.96
CA ARG A 413 12.33 1.52 -24.69
C ARG A 413 13.57 1.43 -25.57
N SER A 414 13.90 2.49 -26.29
CA SER A 414 15.12 2.58 -27.09
C SER A 414 16.37 2.47 -26.21
N VAL A 415 16.41 3.12 -25.05
CA VAL A 415 17.56 3.00 -24.14
C VAL A 415 17.68 1.60 -23.55
N LEU A 416 16.59 1.00 -23.08
CA LEU A 416 16.61 -0.38 -22.60
C LEU A 416 17.05 -1.35 -23.71
N ARG A 417 16.59 -1.13 -24.94
CA ARG A 417 16.98 -1.91 -26.11
C ARG A 417 18.47 -1.79 -26.41
N LYS A 418 19.00 -0.56 -26.44
CA LYS A 418 20.43 -0.29 -26.66
C LYS A 418 21.28 -0.89 -25.55
N LEU A 419 20.90 -0.67 -24.30
CA LEU A 419 21.57 -1.25 -23.14
C LEU A 419 21.64 -2.77 -23.27
N TRP A 420 20.51 -3.43 -23.57
CA TRP A 420 20.46 -4.88 -23.73
C TRP A 420 21.35 -5.37 -24.88
N ASP A 421 21.34 -4.67 -26.01
CA ASP A 421 22.16 -5.04 -27.19
C ASP A 421 23.66 -4.91 -26.91
N GLU A 422 24.06 -3.87 -26.20
CA GLU A 422 25.46 -3.58 -25.84
C GLU A 422 25.94 -4.39 -24.62
N THR A 423 25.03 -5.01 -23.86
CA THR A 423 25.38 -5.81 -22.68
C THR A 423 26.05 -7.13 -23.10
N PRO A 424 27.28 -7.45 -22.61
CA PRO A 424 27.94 -8.72 -22.83
C PRO A 424 27.08 -9.95 -22.47
N LYS A 425 27.25 -11.04 -23.22
CA LYS A 425 26.43 -12.27 -23.08
C LYS A 425 26.47 -12.87 -21.68
N GLU A 426 27.61 -12.79 -20.98
CA GLU A 426 27.73 -13.28 -19.61
C GLU A 426 26.88 -12.47 -18.60
N TYR A 427 26.75 -11.15 -18.79
CA TYR A 427 25.98 -10.29 -17.88
C TYR A 427 24.48 -10.34 -18.18
N LYS A 428 24.07 -10.63 -19.42
CA LYS A 428 22.65 -10.88 -19.74
C LYS A 428 22.05 -12.01 -18.91
N ARG A 429 22.86 -12.98 -18.47
CA ARG A 429 22.43 -14.09 -17.60
C ARG A 429 21.89 -13.60 -16.25
N CYS A 430 22.33 -12.44 -15.76
CA CYS A 430 21.79 -11.84 -14.53
C CYS A 430 20.29 -11.52 -14.63
N ALA A 431 19.76 -11.30 -15.83
CA ALA A 431 18.33 -11.08 -16.03
C ALA A 431 17.50 -12.37 -15.87
N PHE A 432 18.16 -13.54 -15.96
CA PHE A 432 17.54 -14.88 -15.96
C PHE A 432 17.96 -15.75 -14.77
N LYS A 433 18.90 -15.30 -13.95
CA LYS A 433 19.48 -16.10 -12.87
C LYS A 433 19.50 -15.32 -11.56
N ASN A 434 19.16 -16.01 -10.46
CA ASN A 434 19.34 -15.47 -9.12
C ASN A 434 20.85 -15.38 -8.80
N MET A 435 21.38 -14.17 -8.67
CA MET A 435 22.80 -13.92 -8.40
C MET A 435 23.09 -13.69 -6.90
N MET A 436 22.07 -13.43 -6.07
CA MET A 436 22.29 -12.95 -4.70
C MET A 436 21.29 -13.60 -3.74
N GLU A 437 21.79 -14.59 -3.01
CA GLU A 437 21.19 -15.27 -1.85
C GLU A 437 20.15 -16.39 -2.11
N PRO A 438 20.29 -17.54 -1.43
CA PRO A 438 19.32 -18.64 -1.49
C PRO A 438 17.99 -18.36 -0.78
N ASN A 439 17.83 -17.22 -0.09
CA ASN A 439 16.71 -17.00 0.84
C ASN A 439 15.81 -15.77 0.58
N ILE A 440 15.98 -15.00 -0.50
CA ILE A 440 15.08 -13.87 -0.80
C ILE A 440 14.62 -13.90 -2.26
N SER A 441 13.31 -14.08 -2.44
CA SER A 441 12.59 -14.25 -3.71
C SER A 441 12.68 -13.06 -4.67
N LYS A 442 13.76 -12.95 -5.44
CA LYS A 442 13.80 -12.10 -6.65
C LYS A 442 13.93 -12.96 -7.91
N ASP A 443 13.01 -13.91 -8.11
CA ASP A 443 12.96 -14.70 -9.35
C ASP A 443 12.41 -13.86 -10.51
N TYR A 444 13.14 -13.78 -11.62
CA TYR A 444 12.69 -13.26 -12.92
C TYR A 444 11.97 -11.90 -12.91
N LYS A 445 12.24 -11.05 -11.91
CA LYS A 445 11.53 -9.77 -11.68
C LYS A 445 11.58 -8.85 -12.89
N PHE A 446 12.71 -8.81 -13.59
CA PHE A 446 12.84 -8.02 -14.81
C PHE A 446 11.88 -8.47 -15.91
N LEU A 447 11.81 -9.78 -16.18
CA LEU A 447 10.87 -10.34 -17.18
C LEU A 447 9.41 -10.09 -16.79
N MET A 448 9.10 -10.23 -15.50
CA MET A 448 7.78 -9.92 -14.95
C MET A 448 7.38 -8.46 -15.21
N MET A 449 8.29 -7.53 -14.95
CA MET A 449 8.07 -6.10 -15.17
C MET A 449 7.90 -5.74 -16.66
N LEU A 450 8.38 -6.57 -17.58
CA LEU A 450 8.15 -6.39 -19.01
C LEU A 450 6.79 -6.93 -19.46
N LEU A 451 6.39 -8.12 -19.00
CA LEU A 451 5.18 -8.81 -19.47
C LEU A 451 3.89 -8.37 -18.77
N LEU A 452 3.95 -8.07 -17.47
CA LEU A 452 2.76 -7.71 -16.68
C LEU A 452 2.36 -6.24 -16.83
N LYS A 453 2.99 -5.49 -17.74
CA LYS A 453 2.64 -4.10 -18.02
C LYS A 453 1.19 -3.98 -18.49
N ILE A 454 0.54 -2.88 -18.15
CA ILE A 454 -0.81 -2.60 -18.60
C ILE A 454 -0.95 -1.10 -19.00
N PRO A 455 -1.21 -0.76 -20.27
CA PRO A 455 -1.38 -1.65 -21.42
C PRO A 455 -0.06 -2.28 -21.88
N PHE A 456 -0.11 -3.53 -22.36
CA PHE A 456 1.04 -4.20 -22.96
C PHE A 456 1.04 -3.94 -24.47
N LEU A 457 2.02 -3.17 -24.94
CA LEU A 457 2.10 -2.76 -26.35
C LEU A 457 2.91 -3.77 -27.17
N GLU A 458 2.69 -3.79 -28.48
CA GLU A 458 3.45 -4.62 -29.42
C GLU A 458 4.97 -4.39 -29.30
N GLN A 459 5.41 -3.15 -29.06
CA GLN A 459 6.82 -2.83 -28.85
C GLN A 459 7.39 -3.47 -27.57
N ASP A 460 6.58 -3.63 -26.53
CA ASP A 460 6.97 -4.30 -25.29
C ASP A 460 7.07 -5.81 -25.52
N GLU A 461 6.17 -6.38 -26.33
CA GLU A 461 6.27 -7.78 -26.79
C GLU A 461 7.55 -8.04 -27.57
N GLN A 462 7.87 -7.20 -28.56
CA GLN A 462 9.09 -7.33 -29.35
C GLN A 462 10.35 -7.20 -28.49
N LEU A 463 10.36 -6.28 -27.53
CA LEU A 463 11.47 -6.13 -26.58
C LEU A 463 11.62 -7.37 -25.70
N PHE A 464 10.51 -7.90 -25.17
CA PHE A 464 10.52 -9.12 -24.37
C PHE A 464 11.00 -10.33 -25.18
N ILE A 465 10.46 -10.54 -26.39
CA ILE A 465 10.89 -11.60 -27.31
C ILE A 465 12.39 -11.53 -27.54
N ARG A 466 12.92 -10.33 -27.77
CA ARG A 466 14.35 -10.11 -27.99
C ARG A 466 15.19 -10.52 -26.79
N ILE A 467 14.78 -10.10 -25.59
CA ILE A 467 15.44 -10.46 -24.34
C ILE A 467 15.37 -11.98 -24.13
N PHE A 468 14.19 -12.57 -24.26
CA PHE A 468 13.96 -14.00 -24.01
C PHE A 468 14.69 -14.91 -25.02
N ARG A 469 14.92 -14.46 -26.26
CA ARG A 469 15.73 -15.20 -27.24
C ARG A 469 17.17 -15.42 -26.77
N ASP A 470 17.73 -14.47 -26.03
CA ASP A 470 19.10 -14.56 -25.53
C ASP A 470 19.23 -15.56 -24.35
N ALA A 471 18.13 -15.97 -23.71
CA ALA A 471 18.12 -16.97 -22.65
C ALA A 471 18.51 -18.36 -23.16
N THR A 472 19.25 -19.12 -22.35
CA THR A 472 19.56 -20.53 -22.63
C THR A 472 18.29 -21.38 -22.53
N VAL A 473 18.29 -22.54 -23.19
CA VAL A 473 17.16 -23.50 -23.08
C VAL A 473 16.87 -23.86 -21.61
N ARG A 474 17.91 -23.99 -20.78
CA ARG A 474 17.76 -24.26 -19.35
C ARG A 474 17.07 -23.11 -18.61
N GLU A 475 17.54 -21.88 -18.78
CA GLU A 475 16.94 -20.69 -18.15
C GLU A 475 15.48 -20.50 -18.58
N LYS A 476 15.16 -20.75 -19.85
CA LYS A 476 13.78 -20.69 -20.35
C LYS A 476 12.87 -21.71 -19.67
N LYS A 477 13.35 -22.96 -19.50
CA LYS A 477 12.61 -24.01 -18.76
C LYS A 477 12.44 -23.64 -17.28
N GLU A 478 13.50 -23.20 -16.62
CA GLU A 478 13.45 -22.77 -15.21
C GLU A 478 12.48 -21.60 -15.01
N PHE A 479 12.42 -20.66 -15.96
CA PHE A 479 11.44 -19.58 -15.95
C PHE A 479 10.00 -20.10 -16.04
N LEU A 480 9.68 -20.99 -16.99
CA LEU A 480 8.35 -21.56 -17.13
C LEU A 480 7.90 -22.43 -15.95
N MET A 481 8.85 -22.93 -15.14
CA MET A 481 8.57 -23.67 -13.91
C MET A 481 8.48 -22.77 -12.67
N SER A 482 8.75 -21.47 -12.79
CA SER A 482 8.77 -20.53 -11.67
C SER A 482 7.37 -20.15 -11.18
N HIS A 483 7.28 -19.64 -9.95
CA HIS A 483 6.03 -19.09 -9.42
C HIS A 483 5.57 -17.84 -10.21
N GLN A 484 6.52 -17.07 -10.74
CA GLN A 484 6.32 -15.86 -11.53
C GLN A 484 5.64 -16.16 -12.85
N TRP A 485 6.01 -17.28 -13.47
CA TRP A 485 5.33 -17.76 -14.67
C TRP A 485 3.83 -17.90 -14.47
N LYS A 486 3.35 -18.35 -13.30
CA LYS A 486 1.91 -18.46 -13.02
C LYS A 486 1.17 -17.14 -13.26
N LYS A 487 1.74 -16.03 -12.78
CA LYS A 487 1.16 -14.69 -12.95
C LYS A 487 1.19 -14.23 -14.41
N ILE A 488 2.28 -14.51 -15.13
CA ILE A 488 2.39 -14.22 -16.57
C ILE A 488 1.40 -15.05 -17.37
N TYR A 489 1.36 -16.35 -17.13
CA TYR A 489 0.49 -17.30 -17.80
C TYR A 489 -0.97 -16.86 -17.70
N VAL A 490 -1.44 -16.58 -16.48
CA VAL A 490 -2.80 -16.05 -16.24
C VAL A 490 -3.02 -14.76 -17.03
N THR A 491 -2.06 -13.85 -17.01
CA THR A 491 -2.18 -12.57 -17.71
C THR A 491 -2.24 -12.74 -19.24
N LEU A 492 -1.45 -13.63 -19.82
CA LEU A 492 -1.45 -13.90 -21.25
C LEU A 492 -2.75 -14.59 -21.70
N VAL A 493 -3.24 -15.55 -20.91
CA VAL A 493 -4.53 -16.23 -21.16
C VAL A 493 -5.69 -15.24 -21.08
N LEU A 494 -5.76 -14.42 -20.03
CA LEU A 494 -6.83 -13.43 -19.88
C LEU A 494 -6.80 -12.32 -20.93
N ARG A 495 -5.65 -12.11 -21.61
CA ARG A 495 -5.49 -11.19 -22.74
C ARG A 495 -5.64 -11.88 -24.09
N GLU A 496 -5.90 -13.19 -24.11
CA GLU A 496 -5.99 -14.01 -25.32
C GLU A 496 -4.74 -13.88 -26.22
N ASN A 497 -3.56 -13.60 -25.64
CA ASN A 497 -2.29 -13.52 -26.38
C ASN A 497 -1.70 -14.93 -26.56
N TRP A 498 -2.44 -15.76 -27.28
CA TRP A 498 -2.10 -17.16 -27.57
C TRP A 498 -0.80 -17.29 -28.37
N SER A 499 -0.52 -16.33 -29.25
CA SER A 499 0.71 -16.31 -30.07
C SER A 499 1.97 -16.19 -29.22
N LEU A 500 1.99 -15.26 -28.24
CA LEU A 500 3.13 -15.10 -27.36
C LEU A 500 3.27 -16.29 -26.40
N LEU A 501 2.15 -16.80 -25.88
CA LEU A 501 2.12 -17.99 -25.02
C LEU A 501 2.66 -19.24 -25.74
N ASP A 502 2.21 -19.48 -26.97
CA ASP A 502 2.68 -20.56 -27.84
C ASP A 502 4.16 -20.40 -28.18
N TRP A 503 4.59 -19.19 -28.54
CA TRP A 503 5.99 -18.89 -28.84
C TRP A 503 6.89 -19.17 -27.63
N LEU A 504 6.53 -18.71 -26.44
CA LEU A 504 7.31 -18.90 -25.20
C LEU A 504 7.56 -20.38 -24.89
N THR A 505 6.52 -21.20 -25.00
CA THR A 505 6.61 -22.63 -24.72
C THR A 505 7.44 -23.37 -25.77
N LYS A 506 7.25 -23.07 -27.06
CA LYS A 506 8.06 -23.62 -28.17
C LYS A 506 9.53 -23.20 -28.16
N GLN A 507 9.85 -22.03 -27.58
CA GLN A 507 11.24 -21.61 -27.41
C GLN A 507 11.95 -22.34 -26.27
N SER A 508 11.19 -22.97 -25.38
CA SER A 508 11.69 -23.59 -24.14
C SER A 508 11.77 -25.11 -24.23
N PHE A 509 10.92 -25.73 -25.05
CA PHE A 509 10.84 -27.16 -25.25
C PHE A 509 10.84 -27.50 -26.74
N ASP A 510 11.28 -28.71 -27.08
CA ASP A 510 11.02 -29.31 -28.39
C ASP A 510 9.51 -29.60 -28.55
N GLU A 511 9.10 -30.06 -29.73
CA GLU A 511 7.67 -30.25 -30.04
C GLU A 511 6.98 -31.22 -29.06
N ASP A 512 7.60 -32.36 -28.79
CA ASP A 512 7.09 -33.36 -27.83
C ASP A 512 7.12 -32.83 -26.39
N GLY A 513 8.22 -32.23 -25.95
CA GLY A 513 8.36 -31.68 -24.61
C GLY A 513 7.40 -30.52 -24.35
N ASN A 514 7.08 -29.74 -25.37
CA ASN A 514 6.10 -28.66 -25.30
C ASN A 514 4.69 -29.22 -25.08
N ALA A 515 4.29 -30.24 -25.83
CA ALA A 515 3.00 -30.90 -25.63
C ALA A 515 2.88 -31.50 -24.22
N VAL A 516 3.95 -32.15 -23.73
CA VAL A 516 4.01 -32.69 -22.37
C VAL A 516 3.90 -31.57 -21.32
N PHE A 517 4.63 -30.46 -21.50
CA PHE A 517 4.59 -29.32 -20.58
C PHE A 517 3.20 -28.72 -20.48
N ARG A 518 2.53 -28.45 -21.62
CA ARG A 518 1.18 -27.86 -21.63
C ARG A 518 0.17 -28.74 -20.92
N ARG A 519 0.17 -30.03 -21.24
CA ARG A 519 -0.67 -31.04 -20.58
C ARG A 519 -0.40 -31.06 -19.08
N TRP A 520 0.86 -31.18 -18.67
CA TRP A 520 1.24 -31.18 -17.25
C TRP A 520 0.79 -29.91 -16.53
N TYR A 521 0.96 -28.75 -17.16
CA TYR A 521 0.66 -27.46 -16.55
C TYR A 521 -0.83 -27.26 -16.31
N ILE A 522 -1.68 -27.53 -17.32
CA ILE A 522 -3.14 -27.40 -17.17
C ILE A 522 -3.69 -28.42 -16.15
N THR A 523 -3.10 -29.62 -16.06
CA THR A 523 -3.49 -30.64 -15.08
C THR A 523 -2.85 -30.46 -13.70
N SER A 524 -1.99 -29.47 -13.52
CA SER A 524 -1.40 -29.17 -12.20
C SER A 524 -2.49 -28.65 -11.24
N SER A 525 -2.23 -28.65 -9.94
CA SER A 525 -3.17 -28.03 -8.97
C SER A 525 -3.46 -26.57 -9.30
N PHE A 526 -2.44 -25.80 -9.70
CA PHE A 526 -2.61 -24.42 -10.14
C PHE A 526 -3.42 -24.30 -11.43
N GLY A 527 -3.13 -25.14 -12.44
CA GLY A 527 -3.82 -25.11 -13.73
C GLY A 527 -5.31 -25.43 -13.59
N ARG A 528 -5.63 -26.46 -12.79
CA ARG A 528 -7.03 -26.86 -12.50
C ARG A 528 -7.77 -25.76 -11.73
N TRP A 529 -7.16 -25.22 -10.68
CA TRP A 529 -7.74 -24.09 -9.95
C TRP A 529 -7.99 -22.87 -10.86
N PHE A 530 -7.03 -22.50 -11.72
CA PHE A 530 -7.20 -21.38 -12.63
C PHE A 530 -8.28 -21.64 -13.69
N CYS A 531 -8.39 -22.87 -14.21
CA CYS A 531 -9.46 -23.25 -15.12
C CYS A 531 -10.83 -23.10 -14.44
N PHE A 532 -10.96 -23.52 -13.18
CA PHE A 532 -12.20 -23.37 -12.43
C PHE A 532 -12.50 -21.91 -12.08
N ASP A 533 -11.50 -21.08 -11.78
CA ASP A 533 -11.66 -19.63 -11.61
C ASP A 533 -12.16 -18.95 -12.89
N LEU A 534 -11.72 -19.39 -14.07
CA LEU A 534 -12.29 -18.92 -15.35
C LEU A 534 -13.76 -19.32 -15.51
N LEU A 535 -14.15 -20.52 -15.05
CA LEU A 535 -15.55 -20.92 -15.02
C LEU A 535 -16.36 -20.00 -14.13
N LEU A 536 -15.96 -19.79 -12.88
CA LEU A 536 -16.64 -18.90 -11.94
C LEU A 536 -16.78 -17.46 -12.45
N LYS A 537 -15.86 -17.01 -13.30
CA LYS A 537 -15.88 -15.67 -13.92
C LYS A 537 -16.64 -15.59 -15.24
N ASN A 538 -17.34 -16.65 -15.64
CA ASN A 538 -18.09 -16.74 -16.89
C ASN A 538 -17.20 -16.46 -18.13
N LYS A 539 -16.02 -17.10 -18.16
CA LYS A 539 -15.00 -16.99 -19.23
C LYS A 539 -14.79 -18.31 -19.98
N GLU A 540 -15.88 -19.00 -20.30
CA GLU A 540 -15.86 -20.34 -20.93
C GLU A 540 -15.20 -20.36 -22.30
N SER A 541 -15.32 -19.27 -23.08
CA SER A 541 -14.63 -19.17 -24.38
C SER A 541 -13.12 -19.24 -24.20
N ILE A 542 -12.58 -18.43 -23.29
CA ILE A 542 -11.14 -18.40 -22.97
C ILE A 542 -10.69 -19.75 -22.41
N LEU A 543 -11.52 -20.39 -21.58
CA LEU A 543 -11.22 -21.71 -21.04
C LEU A 543 -11.19 -22.80 -22.13
N ASN A 544 -12.14 -22.80 -23.07
CA ASN A 544 -12.14 -23.72 -24.20
C ASN A 544 -10.90 -23.54 -25.08
N ASP A 545 -10.52 -22.30 -25.35
CA ASP A 545 -9.29 -21.98 -26.07
C ASP A 545 -8.05 -22.47 -25.30
N LEU A 546 -8.04 -22.31 -23.97
CA LEU A 546 -6.96 -22.80 -23.13
C LEU A 546 -6.85 -24.33 -23.11
N ILE A 547 -7.98 -25.01 -23.01
CA ILE A 547 -8.07 -26.47 -23.02
C ILE A 547 -7.57 -27.01 -24.36
N SER A 548 -8.06 -26.47 -25.47
CA SER A 548 -7.66 -26.89 -26.82
C SER A 548 -6.19 -26.55 -27.14
N TRP A 549 -5.66 -25.45 -26.60
CA TRP A 549 -4.24 -25.13 -26.69
C TRP A 549 -3.36 -26.12 -25.91
N SER A 550 -3.90 -26.73 -24.84
CA SER A 550 -3.12 -27.55 -23.90
C SER A 550 -3.25 -29.07 -24.10
N LEU A 551 -4.40 -29.53 -24.60
CA LEU A 551 -4.78 -30.94 -24.65
C LEU A 551 -5.17 -31.37 -26.07
N LYS A 552 -5.10 -32.68 -26.35
CA LYS A 552 -5.67 -33.27 -27.57
C LYS A 552 -7.18 -33.47 -27.36
N SER A 553 -7.96 -33.49 -28.44
CA SER A 553 -9.43 -33.58 -28.39
C SER A 553 -9.98 -34.72 -27.52
N GLU A 554 -9.31 -35.88 -27.49
CA GLU A 554 -9.72 -37.02 -26.66
C GLU A 554 -9.52 -36.76 -25.14
N ASP A 555 -8.48 -36.01 -24.77
CA ASP A 555 -8.15 -35.68 -23.38
C ASP A 555 -9.00 -34.52 -22.84
N GLU A 556 -9.52 -33.63 -23.70
CA GLU A 556 -10.30 -32.45 -23.30
C GLU A 556 -11.55 -32.83 -22.49
N ARG A 557 -12.32 -33.80 -22.99
CA ARG A 557 -13.54 -34.25 -22.34
C ARG A 557 -13.27 -34.85 -20.96
N ARG A 558 -12.25 -35.70 -20.86
CA ARG A 558 -11.83 -36.30 -19.59
C ARG A 558 -11.36 -35.24 -18.60
N PHE A 559 -10.64 -34.22 -19.08
CA PHE A 559 -10.19 -33.11 -18.24
C PHE A 559 -11.37 -32.30 -17.70
N LYS A 560 -12.31 -31.89 -18.55
CA LYS A 560 -13.52 -31.14 -18.14
C LYS A 560 -14.33 -31.88 -17.07
N ARG A 561 -14.55 -33.18 -17.27
CA ARG A 561 -15.24 -34.01 -16.26
C ARG A 561 -14.47 -34.05 -14.93
N ASN A 562 -13.16 -34.23 -14.97
CA ASN A 562 -12.35 -34.28 -13.74
C ASN A 562 -12.29 -32.92 -13.02
N LEU A 563 -12.41 -31.81 -13.76
CA LEU A 563 -12.30 -30.46 -13.22
C LEU A 563 -13.34 -30.21 -12.12
N ILE A 564 -14.59 -30.61 -12.31
CA ILE A 564 -15.65 -30.37 -11.31
C ILE A 564 -15.63 -31.37 -10.13
N HIS A 565 -14.95 -32.50 -10.27
CA HIS A 565 -14.91 -33.55 -9.25
C HIS A 565 -13.80 -33.36 -8.21
N GLU A 566 -13.01 -32.30 -8.27
CA GLU A 566 -11.99 -32.01 -7.26
C GLU A 566 -12.63 -31.46 -6.00
N ILE A 567 -12.16 -31.92 -4.82
CA ILE A 567 -12.70 -31.50 -3.52
C ILE A 567 -12.80 -29.97 -3.40
N PRO A 568 -11.75 -29.17 -3.70
CA PRO A 568 -11.85 -27.70 -3.57
C PRO A 568 -12.87 -27.06 -4.51
N HIS A 569 -13.19 -27.69 -5.64
CA HIS A 569 -14.16 -27.17 -6.60
C HIS A 569 -15.59 -27.59 -6.21
N ILE A 570 -15.75 -28.78 -5.63
CA ILE A 570 -16.99 -29.21 -4.99
C ILE A 570 -17.33 -28.25 -3.86
N ASP A 571 -16.38 -27.90 -2.99
CA ASP A 571 -16.58 -26.96 -1.89
C ASP A 571 -17.04 -25.58 -2.39
N GLN A 572 -16.49 -25.11 -3.52
CA GLN A 572 -16.92 -23.86 -4.15
C GLN A 572 -18.33 -23.95 -4.74
N CYS A 573 -18.71 -25.08 -5.36
CA CYS A 573 -20.09 -25.32 -5.78
C CYS A 573 -21.06 -25.32 -4.59
N LEU A 574 -20.68 -25.96 -3.48
CA LEU A 574 -21.49 -25.99 -2.25
C LEU A 574 -21.63 -24.59 -1.64
N SER A 575 -20.56 -23.78 -1.66
CA SER A 575 -20.62 -22.37 -1.23
C SER A 575 -21.59 -21.54 -2.09
N LEU A 576 -21.61 -21.76 -3.41
CA LEU A 576 -22.58 -21.10 -4.29
C LEU A 576 -24.01 -21.56 -4.00
N ILE A 577 -24.20 -22.84 -3.66
CA ILE A 577 -25.51 -23.38 -3.26
C ILE A 577 -26.01 -22.74 -1.97
N SER A 578 -25.16 -22.60 -0.94
CA SER A 578 -25.55 -21.93 0.31
C SER A 578 -25.88 -20.45 0.10
N GLU A 579 -25.32 -19.81 -0.93
CA GLU A 579 -25.72 -18.46 -1.34
C GLU A 579 -26.99 -18.43 -2.23
N GLY A 580 -27.59 -19.58 -2.52
CA GLY A 580 -28.77 -19.72 -3.38
C GLY A 580 -28.49 -19.60 -4.88
N ASN A 581 -27.24 -19.68 -5.32
CA ASN A 581 -26.78 -19.49 -6.70
C ASN A 581 -26.80 -20.78 -7.56
N PHE A 582 -27.90 -21.55 -7.52
CA PHE A 582 -28.04 -22.84 -8.24
C PHE A 582 -27.83 -22.75 -9.75
N PHE A 583 -28.26 -21.65 -10.37
CA PHE A 583 -28.09 -21.43 -11.81
C PHE A 583 -26.62 -21.43 -12.22
N GLU A 584 -25.76 -20.86 -11.38
CA GLU A 584 -24.33 -20.77 -11.64
C GLU A 584 -23.67 -22.16 -11.53
N VAL A 585 -24.06 -22.95 -10.53
CA VAL A 585 -23.60 -24.34 -10.39
C VAL A 585 -24.08 -25.18 -11.57
N GLU A 586 -25.31 -24.99 -12.03
CA GLU A 586 -25.84 -25.68 -13.21
C GLU A 586 -25.11 -25.31 -14.50
N ARG A 587 -24.76 -24.03 -14.69
CA ARG A 587 -23.90 -23.60 -15.80
C ARG A 587 -22.53 -24.29 -15.76
N ILE A 588 -21.89 -24.35 -14.59
CA ILE A 588 -20.59 -25.02 -14.38
C ILE A 588 -20.71 -26.53 -14.67
N MET A 589 -21.75 -27.18 -14.17
CA MET A 589 -22.02 -28.61 -14.44
C MET A 589 -22.20 -28.85 -15.94
N ASN A 590 -23.03 -28.07 -16.61
CA ASN A 590 -23.30 -28.21 -18.05
C ASN A 590 -22.06 -27.94 -18.91
N PHE A 591 -21.09 -27.18 -18.41
CA PHE A 591 -19.79 -27.04 -19.08
C PHE A 591 -18.92 -28.30 -18.92
N CYS A 592 -18.94 -28.91 -17.73
CA CYS A 592 -18.03 -29.99 -17.34
C CYS A 592 -18.55 -31.40 -17.68
N LEU A 593 -19.86 -31.58 -17.70
CA LEU A 593 -20.55 -32.88 -17.68
C LEU A 593 -21.55 -33.00 -18.83
N GLU A 594 -21.81 -34.23 -19.27
CA GLU A 594 -22.94 -34.48 -20.16
C GLU A 594 -24.27 -34.51 -19.40
N SER A 595 -25.39 -34.32 -20.12
CA SER A 595 -26.73 -34.20 -19.53
C SER A 595 -27.10 -35.37 -18.60
N PHE A 596 -26.62 -36.60 -18.89
CA PHE A 596 -26.86 -37.75 -18.01
C PHE A 596 -25.96 -37.77 -16.77
N GLU A 597 -24.76 -37.18 -16.83
CA GLU A 597 -23.81 -37.12 -15.71
C GLU A 597 -24.16 -36.01 -14.72
N VAL A 598 -24.89 -34.97 -15.16
CA VAL A 598 -25.35 -33.86 -14.31
C VAL A 598 -26.18 -34.38 -13.15
N GLN A 599 -27.12 -35.29 -13.40
CA GLN A 599 -27.97 -35.83 -12.33
C GLN A 599 -27.20 -36.68 -11.32
N ASP A 600 -26.26 -37.50 -11.79
CA ASP A 600 -25.38 -38.27 -10.89
C ASP A 600 -24.50 -37.34 -10.03
N PHE A 601 -24.06 -36.20 -10.58
CA PHE A 601 -23.29 -35.22 -9.84
C PHE A 601 -24.14 -34.43 -8.83
N LYS A 602 -25.38 -34.05 -9.17
CA LYS A 602 -26.33 -33.45 -8.21
C LYS A 602 -26.56 -34.35 -7.00
N LYS A 603 -26.76 -35.65 -7.23
CA LYS A 603 -26.86 -36.66 -6.16
C LYS A 603 -25.58 -36.75 -5.30
N LYS A 604 -24.41 -36.53 -5.90
CA LYS A 604 -23.14 -36.49 -5.16
C LYS A 604 -22.98 -35.20 -4.35
N LEU A 605 -23.47 -34.07 -4.85
CA LEU A 605 -23.49 -32.79 -4.13
C LEU A 605 -24.44 -32.83 -2.94
N ALA A 606 -25.50 -33.64 -3.02
CA ALA A 606 -26.38 -33.99 -1.92
C ALA A 606 -25.65 -34.82 -0.82
N ASN A 607 -24.50 -34.31 -0.37
CA ASN A 607 -23.72 -34.79 0.76
C ASN A 607 -24.35 -34.30 2.08
N GLU A 608 -24.35 -35.19 3.07
CA GLU A 608 -24.90 -35.01 4.41
C GLU A 608 -24.38 -33.73 5.08
N ASP A 609 -23.09 -33.42 4.93
CA ASP A 609 -22.46 -32.23 5.53
C ASP A 609 -23.06 -30.90 5.04
N SER A 610 -23.45 -30.84 3.76
CA SER A 610 -23.94 -29.60 3.14
C SER A 610 -25.35 -29.27 3.65
N PHE A 611 -26.20 -30.30 3.76
CA PHE A 611 -27.53 -30.17 4.33
C PHE A 611 -27.46 -29.86 5.82
N TYR A 612 -26.56 -30.53 6.53
CA TYR A 612 -26.30 -30.29 7.95
C TYR A 612 -25.97 -28.81 8.19
N SER A 613 -25.04 -28.25 7.39
CA SER A 613 -24.67 -26.83 7.51
C SER A 613 -25.84 -25.89 7.24
N LEU A 614 -26.67 -26.15 6.22
CA LEU A 614 -27.83 -25.28 5.91
C LEU A 614 -28.89 -25.33 7.02
N ILE A 615 -29.11 -26.51 7.59
CA ILE A 615 -30.06 -26.70 8.70
C ILE A 615 -29.56 -25.97 9.96
N LEU A 616 -28.28 -26.13 10.31
CA LEU A 616 -27.70 -25.44 11.48
C LEU A 616 -27.65 -23.92 11.33
N ASN A 617 -27.53 -23.40 10.10
CA ASN A 617 -27.58 -21.97 9.82
C ASN A 617 -29.01 -21.41 9.68
N HIS A 618 -30.04 -22.23 9.91
CA HIS A 618 -31.45 -21.85 9.83
C HIS A 618 -31.91 -21.42 8.41
N GLU A 619 -31.22 -21.87 7.36
CA GLU A 619 -31.45 -21.47 5.96
C GLU A 619 -32.49 -22.38 5.24
N TRP A 620 -33.65 -22.55 5.85
CA TRP A 620 -34.71 -23.48 5.40
C TRP A 620 -35.19 -23.25 3.96
N GLU A 621 -35.30 -21.99 3.52
CA GLU A 621 -35.73 -21.67 2.15
C GLU A 621 -34.69 -22.12 1.10
N ILE A 622 -33.41 -22.02 1.43
CA ILE A 622 -32.32 -22.46 0.56
C ILE A 622 -32.24 -23.99 0.57
N LEU A 623 -32.44 -24.60 1.73
CA LEU A 623 -32.51 -26.05 1.89
C LEU A 623 -33.61 -26.68 1.04
N ASP A 624 -34.84 -26.13 1.07
CA ASP A 624 -35.95 -26.62 0.25
C ASP A 624 -35.64 -26.53 -1.24
N ARG A 625 -35.14 -25.37 -1.68
CA ARG A 625 -34.70 -25.17 -3.06
C ARG A 625 -33.57 -26.14 -3.43
N TYR A 626 -32.66 -26.42 -2.51
CA TYR A 626 -31.52 -27.29 -2.75
C TYR A 626 -31.95 -28.74 -2.93
N VAL A 627 -32.81 -29.26 -2.05
CA VAL A 627 -33.37 -30.60 -2.16
C VAL A 627 -34.21 -30.74 -3.43
N ALA A 628 -35.10 -29.78 -3.72
CA ALA A 628 -35.87 -29.77 -4.96
C ALA A 628 -35.00 -29.68 -6.22
N TRP A 629 -33.83 -29.04 -6.13
CA TRP A 629 -32.88 -28.95 -7.24
C TRP A 629 -32.08 -30.24 -7.44
N CYS A 630 -31.77 -30.98 -6.37
CA CYS A 630 -31.05 -32.24 -6.39
C CYS A 630 -31.91 -33.44 -6.83
N PHE A 631 -33.21 -33.43 -6.53
CA PHE A 631 -34.11 -34.56 -6.77
C PHE A 631 -35.26 -34.15 -7.69
N GLU A 632 -35.50 -34.95 -8.75
CA GLU A 632 -36.47 -34.59 -9.80
C GLU A 632 -37.94 -34.83 -9.40
N THR A 633 -38.21 -35.64 -8.37
CA THR A 633 -39.56 -36.05 -7.99
C THR A 633 -39.79 -35.90 -6.49
N GLU A 634 -41.02 -35.55 -6.10
CA GLU A 634 -41.44 -35.48 -4.69
C GLU A 634 -41.24 -36.81 -3.95
N GLU A 635 -41.39 -37.94 -4.63
CA GLU A 635 -41.13 -39.27 -4.07
C GLU A 635 -39.66 -39.44 -3.66
N ASN A 636 -38.72 -39.01 -4.52
CA ASN A 636 -37.29 -39.06 -4.22
C ASN A 636 -36.91 -38.10 -3.08
N ILE A 637 -37.57 -36.94 -3.00
CA ILE A 637 -37.38 -35.97 -1.91
C ILE A 637 -37.83 -36.57 -0.58
N ALA A 638 -39.02 -37.19 -0.54
CA ALA A 638 -39.55 -37.83 0.65
C ALA A 638 -38.66 -38.98 1.13
N ASP A 639 -38.21 -39.84 0.19
CA ASP A 639 -37.29 -40.93 0.49
C ASP A 639 -35.94 -40.42 1.02
N PHE A 640 -35.40 -39.35 0.42
CA PHE A 640 -34.18 -38.72 0.90
C PHE A 640 -34.34 -38.16 2.32
N LYS A 641 -35.37 -37.35 2.57
CA LYS A 641 -35.65 -36.76 3.90
C LYS A 641 -35.77 -37.84 4.96
N LYS A 642 -36.49 -38.93 4.67
CA LYS A 642 -36.65 -40.06 5.59
C LYS A 642 -35.33 -40.77 5.91
N ASN A 643 -34.50 -41.00 4.89
CA ASN A 643 -33.19 -41.63 5.07
C ASN A 643 -32.24 -40.71 5.86
N TYR A 644 -32.22 -39.42 5.52
CA TYR A 644 -31.40 -38.43 6.21
C TYR A 644 -31.81 -38.24 7.67
N PHE A 645 -33.12 -38.22 7.96
CA PHE A 645 -33.62 -38.19 9.33
C PHE A 645 -33.14 -39.39 10.15
N SER A 646 -33.15 -40.58 9.53
CA SER A 646 -32.73 -41.82 10.18
C SER A 646 -31.22 -41.86 10.47
N ALA A 647 -30.41 -41.15 9.67
CA ALA A 647 -28.96 -41.06 9.84
C ALA A 647 -28.57 -39.96 10.85
N ASP A 648 -29.00 -38.71 10.59
CA ASP A 648 -28.51 -37.52 11.29
C ASP A 648 -29.60 -36.68 11.94
N GLY A 649 -30.88 -36.94 11.62
CA GLY A 649 -32.00 -36.11 12.09
C GLY A 649 -32.10 -36.01 13.60
N VAL A 650 -31.79 -37.10 14.31
CA VAL A 650 -31.78 -37.13 15.78
C VAL A 650 -30.70 -36.20 16.35
N ASP A 651 -29.49 -36.22 15.78
CA ASP A 651 -28.38 -35.38 16.25
C ASP A 651 -28.63 -33.90 15.95
N ILE A 652 -29.22 -33.58 14.81
CA ILE A 652 -29.66 -32.22 14.46
C ILE A 652 -30.73 -31.74 15.45
N PHE A 653 -31.69 -32.61 15.78
CA PHE A 653 -32.72 -32.29 16.76
C PHE A 653 -32.12 -31.98 18.13
N PHE A 654 -31.17 -32.80 18.60
CA PHE A 654 -30.42 -32.54 19.83
C PHE A 654 -29.72 -31.19 19.77
N HIS A 655 -29.07 -30.84 18.66
CA HIS A 655 -28.42 -29.54 18.50
C HIS A 655 -29.41 -28.38 18.72
N PHE A 656 -30.59 -28.42 18.08
CA PHE A 656 -31.59 -27.36 18.25
C PHE A 656 -32.11 -27.26 19.69
N VAL A 657 -32.32 -28.40 20.35
CA VAL A 657 -32.74 -28.47 21.76
C VAL A 657 -31.69 -27.85 22.67
N PHE A 658 -30.43 -28.27 22.58
CA PHE A 658 -29.36 -27.80 23.46
C PHE A 658 -28.99 -26.33 23.27
N HIS A 659 -29.17 -25.79 22.06
CA HIS A 659 -28.92 -24.38 21.78
C HIS A 659 -30.18 -23.49 21.93
N GLY A 660 -31.33 -24.05 22.28
CA GLY A 660 -32.55 -23.29 22.55
C GLY A 660 -33.25 -22.72 21.31
N TYR A 661 -33.03 -23.30 20.13
CA TYR A 661 -33.60 -22.85 18.85
C TYR A 661 -35.03 -23.36 18.63
N LEU A 662 -35.94 -23.04 19.55
CA LEU A 662 -37.32 -23.58 19.58
C LEU A 662 -38.13 -23.32 18.29
N TYR A 663 -37.92 -22.18 17.64
CA TYR A 663 -38.60 -21.84 16.39
C TYR A 663 -38.17 -22.74 15.22
N ASP A 664 -36.89 -23.10 15.18
CA ASP A 664 -36.32 -23.96 14.14
C ASP A 664 -36.68 -25.42 14.34
N ILE A 665 -37.03 -25.82 15.56
CA ILE A 665 -37.55 -27.17 15.82
C ILE A 665 -38.91 -27.39 15.12
N GLU A 666 -39.81 -26.40 15.16
CA GLU A 666 -41.09 -26.52 14.45
C GLU A 666 -40.88 -26.62 12.94
N LYS A 667 -39.95 -25.82 12.39
CA LYS A 667 -39.56 -25.92 10.98
C LYS A 667 -38.92 -27.27 10.66
N PHE A 668 -38.07 -27.80 11.55
CA PHE A 668 -37.46 -29.11 11.41
C PHE A 668 -38.52 -30.21 11.32
N TYR A 669 -39.54 -30.20 12.19
CA TYR A 669 -40.64 -31.17 12.13
C TYR A 669 -41.42 -31.10 10.83
N LEU A 670 -41.76 -29.88 10.41
CA LEU A 670 -42.45 -29.64 9.15
C LEU A 670 -41.59 -30.08 7.96
N TRP A 671 -40.28 -29.83 8.01
CA TRP A 671 -39.39 -30.14 6.91
C TRP A 671 -39.22 -31.65 6.71
N PHE A 672 -39.15 -32.43 7.80
CA PHE A 672 -39.06 -33.89 7.76
C PHE A 672 -40.42 -34.61 7.65
N ASP A 673 -41.53 -33.87 7.57
CA ASP A 673 -42.89 -34.42 7.53
C ASP A 673 -43.19 -35.41 8.68
N LEU A 674 -42.68 -35.13 9.89
CA LEU A 674 -42.84 -36.03 11.03
C LEU A 674 -44.28 -36.06 11.54
N SER A 675 -44.79 -37.25 11.85
CA SER A 675 -46.11 -37.41 12.46
C SER A 675 -46.13 -36.90 13.91
N PRO A 676 -47.30 -36.55 14.47
CA PRO A 676 -47.42 -36.18 15.88
C PRO A 676 -46.83 -37.24 16.83
N GLU A 677 -47.03 -38.53 16.52
CA GLU A 677 -46.49 -39.65 17.30
C GLU A 677 -44.95 -39.74 17.18
N GLU A 678 -44.38 -39.48 16.00
CA GLU A 678 -42.93 -39.45 15.81
C GLU A 678 -42.28 -38.27 16.54
N ILE A 679 -42.92 -37.10 16.51
CA ILE A 679 -42.50 -35.90 17.26
C ILE A 679 -42.54 -36.18 18.76
N GLU A 680 -43.61 -36.79 19.27
CA GLU A 680 -43.75 -37.15 20.68
C GLU A 680 -42.65 -38.12 21.11
N LYS A 681 -42.42 -39.16 20.30
CA LYS A 681 -41.36 -40.12 20.56
C LYS A 681 -39.97 -39.46 20.52
N LEU A 682 -39.69 -38.58 19.56
CA LEU A 682 -38.41 -37.88 19.48
C LEU A 682 -38.16 -36.98 20.70
N LYS A 683 -39.20 -36.28 21.17
CA LYS A 683 -39.16 -35.49 22.41
C LYS A 683 -38.89 -36.36 23.62
N GLU A 684 -39.61 -37.49 23.72
CA GLU A 684 -39.43 -38.48 24.78
C GLU A 684 -37.99 -39.02 24.80
N ASP A 685 -37.52 -39.56 23.67
CA ASP A 685 -36.19 -40.11 23.48
C ASP A 685 -35.10 -39.07 23.81
N THR A 686 -35.33 -37.80 23.46
CA THR A 686 -34.41 -36.71 23.73
C THR A 686 -34.34 -36.38 25.22
N VAL A 687 -35.47 -36.08 25.87
CA VAL A 687 -35.53 -35.77 27.31
C VAL A 687 -34.89 -36.88 28.15
N PHE A 688 -35.09 -38.12 27.72
CA PHE A 688 -34.64 -39.30 28.43
C PHE A 688 -33.30 -39.87 27.96
N SER A 689 -32.65 -39.23 27.00
CA SER A 689 -31.29 -39.56 26.59
C SER A 689 -30.32 -39.30 27.73
N PHE A 690 -29.27 -40.10 27.82
CA PHE A 690 -28.22 -39.93 28.80
C PHE A 690 -27.58 -38.53 28.72
N GLN A 691 -27.33 -38.02 27.51
CA GLN A 691 -26.76 -36.68 27.28
C GLN A 691 -27.69 -35.57 27.77
N SER A 692 -29.00 -35.68 27.54
CA SER A 692 -29.95 -34.69 28.05
C SER A 692 -30.08 -34.76 29.55
N ILE A 693 -30.03 -35.96 30.15
CA ILE A 693 -30.02 -36.11 31.60
C ILE A 693 -28.77 -35.45 32.20
N GLU A 694 -27.57 -35.70 31.66
CA GLU A 694 -26.35 -35.02 32.12
C GLU A 694 -26.43 -33.49 31.96
N TYR A 695 -26.97 -33.00 30.84
CA TYR A 695 -27.16 -31.58 30.60
C TYR A 695 -28.16 -30.96 31.58
N ILE A 696 -29.34 -31.57 31.76
CA ILE A 696 -30.37 -31.16 32.73
C ILE A 696 -29.77 -31.15 34.14
N MET A 697 -28.99 -32.17 34.50
CA MET A 697 -28.29 -32.27 35.77
C MET A 697 -27.31 -31.11 35.97
N GLY A 698 -26.43 -30.84 35.00
CA GLY A 698 -25.49 -29.71 35.07
C GLY A 698 -26.20 -28.36 35.19
N LEU A 699 -27.38 -28.23 34.57
CA LEU A 699 -28.16 -27.00 34.59
C LEU A 699 -29.01 -26.81 35.84
N LEU A 700 -29.46 -27.89 36.49
CA LEU A 700 -30.12 -27.85 37.80
C LEU A 700 -29.26 -27.15 38.85
N TYR A 701 -27.92 -27.21 38.71
CA TYR A 701 -26.99 -26.45 39.54
C TYR A 701 -26.83 -24.97 39.13
N SER A 702 -27.16 -24.62 37.88
CA SER A 702 -26.98 -23.27 37.33
C SER A 702 -28.22 -22.35 37.43
N MET A 703 -29.42 -22.92 37.62
CA MET A 703 -30.70 -22.20 37.69
C MET A 703 -30.97 -21.28 36.49
N GLU A 704 -30.49 -21.63 35.30
CA GLU A 704 -30.81 -20.87 34.08
C GLU A 704 -32.27 -21.08 33.63
N PRO A 705 -32.94 -20.11 32.98
CA PRO A 705 -34.34 -20.23 32.56
C PRO A 705 -34.59 -21.16 31.36
N LEU A 706 -33.60 -21.28 30.46
CA LEU A 706 -33.71 -22.02 29.19
C LEU A 706 -34.05 -23.53 29.35
N PRO A 707 -33.46 -24.27 30.30
CA PRO A 707 -33.75 -25.68 30.57
C PRO A 707 -35.19 -25.91 31.01
N ILE A 708 -35.74 -24.99 31.82
CA ILE A 708 -37.14 -25.09 32.27
C ILE A 708 -38.07 -24.94 31.06
N ILE A 709 -37.77 -24.02 30.13
CA ILE A 709 -38.53 -23.85 28.89
C ILE A 709 -38.45 -25.12 28.03
N LEU A 710 -37.27 -25.73 27.89
CA LEU A 710 -37.08 -26.98 27.14
C LEU A 710 -37.87 -28.14 27.77
N LEU A 711 -37.81 -28.30 29.09
CA LEU A 711 -38.55 -29.32 29.82
C LEU A 711 -40.07 -29.11 29.70
N LEU A 712 -40.55 -27.87 29.81
CA LEU A 712 -41.95 -27.54 29.56
C LEU A 712 -42.37 -27.81 28.13
N TRP A 713 -41.48 -27.60 27.17
CA TRP A 713 -41.79 -27.82 25.77
C TRP A 713 -41.80 -29.33 25.39
N SER A 714 -40.95 -30.14 26.03
CA SER A 714 -40.84 -31.58 25.76
C SER A 714 -41.77 -32.47 26.61
N LEU A 715 -42.06 -32.10 27.86
CA LEU A 715 -42.87 -32.90 28.77
C LEU A 715 -44.35 -32.57 28.60
N GLN A 716 -45.11 -33.54 28.10
CA GLN A 716 -46.51 -33.33 27.71
C GLN A 716 -47.52 -33.59 28.83
N ASN A 717 -47.21 -34.51 29.74
CA ASN A 717 -48.14 -34.97 30.77
C ASN A 717 -47.42 -35.24 32.11
N GLU A 718 -48.20 -35.41 33.17
CA GLU A 718 -47.71 -35.67 34.52
C GLU A 718 -46.85 -36.94 34.59
N GLU A 719 -47.21 -37.98 33.84
CA GLU A 719 -46.48 -39.24 33.79
C GLU A 719 -45.04 -39.06 33.27
N MET A 720 -44.84 -38.30 32.19
CA MET A 720 -43.49 -38.00 31.68
C MET A 720 -42.65 -37.21 32.69
N ILE A 721 -43.28 -36.26 33.39
CA ILE A 721 -42.59 -35.46 34.43
C ILE A 721 -42.15 -36.37 35.59
N LEU A 722 -43.00 -37.29 36.03
CA LEU A 722 -42.69 -38.26 37.08
C LEU A 722 -41.63 -39.29 36.63
N ASN A 723 -41.68 -39.71 35.36
CA ASN A 723 -40.65 -40.58 34.78
C ASN A 723 -39.28 -39.89 34.71
N LEU A 724 -39.25 -38.58 34.38
CA LEU A 724 -38.03 -37.78 34.41
C LEU A 724 -37.48 -37.65 35.82
N LYS A 725 -38.36 -37.38 36.80
CA LYS A 725 -37.99 -37.37 38.21
C LYS A 725 -37.32 -38.69 38.61
N SER A 726 -37.96 -39.83 38.32
CA SER A 726 -37.42 -41.15 38.68
C SER A 726 -36.07 -41.43 38.02
N LYS A 727 -35.86 -41.04 36.76
CA LYS A 727 -34.57 -41.19 36.07
C LYS A 727 -33.50 -40.28 36.66
N LEU A 728 -33.81 -39.03 36.96
CA LEU A 728 -32.89 -38.09 37.62
C LEU A 728 -32.52 -38.55 39.03
N GLU A 729 -33.48 -39.05 39.82
CA GLU A 729 -33.24 -39.68 41.13
C GLU A 729 -32.28 -40.88 41.01
N SER A 730 -32.49 -41.74 40.02
CA SER A 730 -31.63 -42.91 39.80
C SER A 730 -30.20 -42.53 39.40
N HIS A 731 -30.02 -41.39 38.72
CA HIS A 731 -28.69 -40.85 38.41
C HIS A 731 -28.04 -40.18 39.62
N LEU A 732 -28.80 -39.45 40.43
CA LEU A 732 -28.35 -38.77 41.64
C LEU A 732 -27.90 -39.73 42.74
N LEU A 733 -28.58 -40.86 42.91
CA LEU A 733 -28.24 -41.88 43.91
C LEU A 733 -26.86 -42.53 43.69
N ASN A 734 -26.24 -42.33 42.52
CA ASN A 734 -24.89 -42.81 42.24
C ASN A 734 -23.77 -41.83 42.68
N ASP A 735 -24.09 -40.60 43.08
CA ASP A 735 -23.11 -39.57 43.48
C ASP A 735 -23.32 -39.15 44.95
N SER A 736 -22.55 -39.75 45.88
CA SER A 736 -22.95 -39.90 47.29
C SER A 736 -22.79 -38.67 48.20
N ASN A 737 -22.35 -37.51 47.68
CA ASN A 737 -21.99 -36.36 48.52
C ASN A 737 -22.94 -35.14 48.40
N GLU A 738 -23.94 -35.14 47.50
CA GLU A 738 -24.84 -34.00 47.29
C GLU A 738 -26.34 -34.36 47.23
N THR A 739 -26.70 -35.55 47.71
CA THR A 739 -28.04 -36.14 47.52
C THR A 739 -29.19 -35.30 48.09
N GLU A 740 -29.05 -34.70 49.28
CA GLU A 740 -30.16 -33.94 49.90
C GLU A 740 -30.49 -32.63 49.17
N ILE A 741 -29.47 -31.89 48.71
CA ILE A 741 -29.66 -30.63 47.98
C ILE A 741 -30.22 -30.92 46.58
N ALA A 742 -29.74 -31.98 45.95
CA ALA A 742 -30.20 -32.38 44.63
C ALA A 742 -31.64 -32.92 44.66
N GLU A 743 -32.02 -33.74 45.65
CA GLU A 743 -33.39 -34.20 45.84
C GLU A 743 -34.36 -33.03 46.06
N TYR A 744 -33.98 -32.05 46.88
CA TYR A 744 -34.78 -30.84 47.10
C TYR A 744 -34.94 -30.01 45.82
N THR A 745 -33.85 -29.80 45.08
CA THR A 745 -33.85 -29.04 43.83
C THR A 745 -34.67 -29.74 42.75
N LEU A 746 -34.55 -31.06 42.65
CA LEU A 746 -35.32 -31.89 41.73
C LEU A 746 -36.81 -31.85 42.05
N GLN A 747 -37.18 -31.95 43.34
CA GLN A 747 -38.57 -31.84 43.77
C GLN A 747 -39.16 -30.47 43.42
N ASN A 748 -38.40 -29.39 43.65
CA ASN A 748 -38.81 -28.03 43.27
C ASN A 748 -38.98 -27.87 41.75
N LEU A 749 -38.09 -28.46 40.95
CA LEU A 749 -38.21 -28.46 39.49
C LEU A 749 -39.50 -29.16 39.05
N VAL A 750 -39.78 -30.35 39.60
CA VAL A 750 -40.98 -31.13 39.27
C VAL A 750 -42.24 -30.36 39.65
N ASP A 751 -42.29 -29.78 40.85
CA ASP A 751 -43.42 -28.97 41.31
C ASP A 751 -43.61 -27.73 40.42
N LEU A 752 -42.52 -27.09 40.00
CA LEU A 752 -42.55 -25.95 39.08
C LEU A 752 -43.09 -26.38 37.70
N LEU A 753 -42.62 -27.49 37.14
CA LEU A 753 -43.07 -27.99 35.83
C LEU A 753 -44.56 -28.37 35.85
N LEU A 754 -45.01 -29.08 36.88
CA LEU A 754 -46.42 -29.43 37.07
C LEU A 754 -47.30 -28.19 37.24
N THR A 755 -46.81 -27.18 37.97
CA THR A 755 -47.52 -25.92 38.17
C THR A 755 -47.63 -25.13 36.87
N LEU A 756 -46.54 -24.96 36.14
CA LEU A 756 -46.50 -24.22 34.88
C LEU A 756 -47.32 -24.89 33.76
N LYS A 757 -47.51 -26.21 33.84
CA LYS A 757 -48.42 -26.97 32.96
C LYS A 757 -49.88 -26.96 33.39
N GLY A 758 -50.21 -26.34 34.53
CA GLY A 758 -51.56 -26.32 35.10
C GLY A 758 -52.04 -27.70 35.58
N MET A 759 -51.12 -28.63 35.81
CA MET A 759 -51.41 -30.00 36.23
C MET A 759 -51.46 -30.14 37.76
N ASN A 760 -50.99 -29.13 38.49
CA ASN A 760 -51.09 -29.08 39.94
C ASN A 760 -52.19 -28.10 40.39
N SER A 761 -53.10 -28.55 41.25
CA SER A 761 -54.20 -27.73 41.81
C SER A 761 -53.83 -27.03 43.11
N LYS A 762 -52.61 -27.23 43.61
CA LYS A 762 -52.10 -26.54 44.79
C LYS A 762 -51.57 -25.16 44.41
N ASP A 763 -52.10 -24.11 45.04
CA ASP A 763 -51.56 -22.74 44.97
C ASP A 763 -50.09 -22.75 45.39
N CYS A 764 -49.18 -22.71 44.41
CA CYS A 764 -47.75 -22.67 44.66
C CYS A 764 -47.36 -21.25 45.12
N ASN A 765 -47.32 -21.02 46.43
CA ASN A 765 -46.73 -19.81 47.05
C ASN A 765 -45.19 -19.71 46.85
N THR A 766 -44.60 -20.57 46.01
CA THR A 766 -43.15 -20.78 45.85
C THR A 766 -42.53 -20.13 44.61
N LEU A 767 -43.29 -19.50 43.72
CA LEU A 767 -42.71 -18.85 42.52
C LEU A 767 -41.64 -17.79 42.88
N ASP A 768 -41.83 -17.09 44.00
CA ASP A 768 -40.89 -16.10 44.55
C ASP A 768 -39.63 -16.70 45.22
N GLN A 769 -39.66 -18.00 45.56
CA GLN A 769 -38.55 -18.71 46.21
C GLN A 769 -37.65 -19.44 45.20
N VAL A 770 -38.18 -19.86 44.06
CA VAL A 770 -37.43 -20.60 43.03
C VAL A 770 -36.58 -19.68 42.13
N ILE A 771 -36.86 -18.37 42.06
CA ILE A 771 -36.12 -17.43 41.19
C ILE A 771 -35.01 -16.67 41.94
N ARG A 772 -34.93 -16.75 43.28
CA ARG A 772 -33.86 -16.07 44.03
C ARG A 772 -32.61 -16.96 44.13
N PRO A 773 -31.41 -16.46 43.75
CA PRO A 773 -30.18 -17.21 43.98
C PRO A 773 -29.98 -17.39 45.49
N ALA A 774 -29.47 -18.56 45.88
CA ALA A 774 -29.19 -18.87 47.28
C ALA A 774 -28.31 -17.78 47.93
N PRO A 775 -28.53 -17.41 49.20
CA PRO A 775 -27.65 -16.49 49.90
C PRO A 775 -26.23 -17.07 49.93
N ALA A 776 -25.22 -16.24 49.68
CA ALA A 776 -23.79 -16.61 49.53
C ALA A 776 -23.09 -17.17 50.79
N GLY A 777 -23.80 -17.88 51.67
CA GLY A 777 -23.31 -18.34 52.99
C GLY A 777 -23.15 -19.85 53.17
N CYS A 778 -23.41 -20.69 52.15
CA CYS A 778 -23.45 -22.15 52.31
C CYS A 778 -22.34 -22.91 51.55
N TYR A 779 -21.11 -22.37 51.52
CA TYR A 779 -19.92 -23.16 51.18
C TYR A 779 -18.82 -22.94 52.23
N ALA A 780 -18.99 -23.61 53.38
CA ALA A 780 -17.92 -23.82 54.35
C ALA A 780 -18.25 -25.04 55.22
N THR A 781 -17.99 -26.23 54.68
CA THR A 781 -17.42 -27.42 55.36
C THR A 781 -16.97 -28.42 54.33
#